data_AF-A0A7J6NJV4-F1
#
_entry.id   AF-A0A7J6NJV4-F1
#
_cell.length_a   1.000
_cell.length_b   1.000
_cell.length_c   1.000
_cell.angle_alpha   90.00
_cell.angle_beta   90.00
_cell.angle_gamma   90.00
#
_symmetry.space_group_name_H-M   'P 1'
#
loop_
_entity.id
_entity.type
_entity.pdbx_description
1 polymer ?
#
loop_
_entity_poly.entity_id
_entity_poly.type
_entity_poly.pdbx_seq_one_letter_code
_entity_poly.pdbx_strand_id
1 'polypeptide(L)'
;MTSGPLQSPPYEAFADVDTTVYTFTVVFMIVLAVLLFLADDKRGTRPKSSMAYYTVFHPDESIPWGHFPFNDYIGGLFGLGINKETILKFVSRFVRRSPSDSSPRAEGNRSLSPRFEHEYLTWPTVLHAYWQFVVLFVKGISKEALWTVTFSKNENDTENWNTEWWKEFYTQHLYHRIEDCFNQVISSAPGSTIDVCLRDRPHDIFKRYGRLHLTGKVRRGCINLASYNYLGFGGRDDYCTPKVIEAIKEYGFASGVSSRAEAGGTNSLHVKLEAMVADYLGKEDALVMGMGFATNSMLLAAIALTSPQYAGKKTLFVSDSLNHKSIVEGVKQSTAKVIGFKHNDMRDLENVLDRETRSGKWAKIIILTEGVYSMEGEFCRLREIVTLKYRYHCYLWLDEAHSIGAVGPTGRGVTELLGVDTKHVDMMMGTFTKSFGSNGGYVAGDKTLIDYLRATSTGFLHASAMTPMVASQIIAAFEVMRTPRGEEKIHAIRENSNYLRSELRKLKLTVIGDIDSPVICVLLCVPETVPTFFRAALKRNLACVVVGYPAVPVLLSRARFCVSASHTREQIDYTISMMKEVAKETGICYDNSVPEEEAISYRHWLSHAPVGDRTVSSTPVEGADRDAPLQEFAVFDPLSLIHSPPKAVTEPAFAVIDERGVGACGPRGFYGTTLEHLELEKVIKDFLETEAAILYSHHALTASSAAQAFIKKNDFVIIHKYATYGIRTGVKLSRCRNVTWWSGDIDELFDLVEAKMREVKLSSHVARVWVVMDAQFGVDLRKVVDIKDDFGAYLLLDDTYGIGTVGATGRGYCEHYGVRCSSVDILVGSLEQTFGSQGGFCVGKQTTIDHQTLYGSGYCFSASSPPASCKVATEAIKRVQGSERLARVQANTRRLRRDLEDMGADMITDAQSFAQLVRVNDAQKVASAMQERGFVVQPLLSSPLESVYKGRRLNDDPIFSHLEIGFGQALAAAVCPRASWGSCRLTPGNAVSFVWVRPPIGSVLGGSLLVVAYVLASISRSDAVRFATVCGRRRETGALYGSERMIQLMSEYESMRQALDNCIANHTNAFGEAPVHLLSLDSCPGAVDNQLIPWEVHR
;
A
#
# COMPACT_ATOMS: atom_id res chain seq x y z
N MET A 1 -53.21 7.12 -43.19
CA MET A 1 -53.61 6.85 -44.59
C MET A 1 -52.64 7.56 -45.53
N THR A 2 -52.55 7.09 -46.78
CA THR A 2 -51.90 7.73 -47.96
C THR A 2 -50.41 8.09 -47.86
N SER A 3 -49.61 7.22 -48.47
CA SER A 3 -48.23 7.38 -48.91
C SER A 3 -48.06 8.34 -50.10
N GLY A 4 -46.89 8.96 -50.21
CA GLY A 4 -46.36 9.60 -51.42
C GLY A 4 -44.83 9.73 -51.32
N PRO A 5 -44.02 9.20 -52.26
CA PRO A 5 -42.58 9.04 -52.08
C PRO A 5 -41.75 10.19 -52.67
N LEU A 6 -40.58 10.47 -52.09
CA LEU A 6 -39.52 11.26 -52.74
C LEU A 6 -38.11 10.83 -52.29
N GLN A 7 -37.49 10.02 -53.15
CA GLN A 7 -36.06 9.96 -53.48
C GLN A 7 -35.01 10.02 -52.35
N SER A 8 -34.38 8.86 -52.11
CA SER A 8 -33.06 8.74 -51.48
C SER A 8 -31.94 9.35 -52.35
N PRO A 9 -31.04 10.19 -51.80
CA PRO A 9 -29.74 10.45 -52.44
C PRO A 9 -28.84 9.20 -52.35
N PRO A 10 -27.84 9.05 -53.25
CA PRO A 10 -27.09 7.80 -53.39
C PRO A 10 -26.12 7.56 -52.22
N TYR A 11 -26.21 6.37 -51.63
CA TYR A 11 -25.27 5.84 -50.64
C TYR A 11 -24.10 5.13 -51.35
N GLU A 12 -23.28 5.89 -52.09
CA GLU A 12 -21.99 5.42 -52.60
C GLU A 12 -20.89 6.43 -52.27
N ALA A 13 -19.66 5.92 -52.07
CA ALA A 13 -18.47 6.63 -51.59
C ALA A 13 -18.51 7.10 -50.12
N PHE A 14 -18.21 6.18 -49.18
CA PHE A 14 -17.23 6.38 -48.07
C PHE A 14 -16.90 5.04 -47.35
N ALA A 15 -16.72 3.95 -48.11
CA ALA A 15 -16.40 2.63 -47.58
C ALA A 15 -14.91 2.21 -47.76
N ASP A 16 -14.11 3.00 -48.48
CA ASP A 16 -12.69 2.72 -48.76
C ASP A 16 -11.77 3.80 -48.16
N VAL A 17 -11.75 3.91 -46.83
CA VAL A 17 -10.62 4.53 -46.11
C VAL A 17 -9.66 3.42 -45.62
N ASP A 18 -9.09 2.78 -46.63
CA ASP A 18 -7.65 2.57 -46.71
C ASP A 18 -6.97 1.62 -45.71
N THR A 19 -7.33 0.34 -45.81
CA THR A 19 -6.55 -0.79 -45.30
C THR A 19 -5.09 -0.78 -45.81
N THR A 20 -4.81 -0.12 -46.94
CA THR A 20 -3.46 0.04 -47.50
C THR A 20 -2.66 1.03 -46.68
N VAL A 21 -3.19 2.21 -46.35
CA VAL A 21 -2.57 3.18 -45.43
C VAL A 21 -2.43 2.61 -44.02
N TYR A 22 -3.39 1.80 -43.54
CA TYR A 22 -3.23 1.07 -42.28
C TYR A 22 -2.00 0.14 -42.34
N THR A 23 -1.93 -0.71 -43.37
CA THR A 23 -0.81 -1.65 -43.56
C THR A 23 0.52 -0.91 -43.77
N PHE A 24 0.53 0.17 -44.55
CA PHE A 24 1.71 0.98 -44.84
C PHE A 24 2.18 1.73 -43.59
N THR A 25 1.28 2.27 -42.77
CA THR A 25 1.61 2.92 -41.49
C THR A 25 2.17 1.91 -40.49
N VAL A 26 1.57 0.73 -40.36
CA VAL A 26 2.07 -0.34 -39.47
C VAL A 26 3.44 -0.85 -39.93
N VAL A 27 3.62 -1.10 -41.23
CA VAL A 27 4.93 -1.49 -41.80
C VAL A 27 5.96 -0.37 -41.64
N PHE A 28 5.59 0.88 -41.87
CA PHE A 28 6.48 2.03 -41.66
C PHE A 28 6.87 2.19 -40.19
N MET A 29 5.94 1.97 -39.24
CA MET A 29 6.27 1.97 -37.81
C MET A 29 7.20 0.83 -37.42
N ILE A 30 6.99 -0.38 -37.95
CA ILE A 30 7.89 -1.52 -37.73
C ILE A 30 9.28 -1.21 -38.29
N VAL A 31 9.35 -0.69 -39.53
CA VAL A 31 10.62 -0.33 -40.19
C VAL A 31 11.32 0.81 -39.45
N LEU A 32 10.61 1.85 -39.02
CA LEU A 32 11.20 2.98 -38.28
C LEU A 32 11.69 2.54 -36.89
N ALA A 33 10.91 1.73 -36.16
CA ALA A 33 11.31 1.17 -34.88
C ALA A 33 12.55 0.26 -35.02
N VAL A 34 12.59 -0.59 -36.06
CA VAL A 34 13.75 -1.45 -36.37
C VAL A 34 14.97 -0.64 -36.81
N LEU A 35 14.80 0.41 -37.62
CA LEU A 35 15.91 1.28 -38.03
C LEU A 35 16.48 2.09 -36.85
N LEU A 36 15.63 2.60 -35.96
CA LEU A 36 16.07 3.26 -34.72
C LEU A 36 16.76 2.26 -33.78
N PHE A 37 16.22 1.04 -33.65
CA PHE A 37 16.84 -0.06 -32.89
C PHE A 37 18.22 -0.43 -33.43
N LEU A 38 18.38 -0.56 -34.75
CA LEU A 38 19.65 -0.89 -35.41
C LEU A 38 20.66 0.27 -35.39
N ALA A 39 20.18 1.52 -35.45
CA ALA A 39 21.03 2.70 -35.35
C ALA A 39 21.60 2.90 -33.93
N ASP A 40 20.86 2.50 -32.90
CA ASP A 40 21.29 2.51 -31.50
C ASP A 40 22.18 1.30 -31.17
N ASP A 41 21.87 0.11 -31.70
CA ASP A 41 22.72 -1.09 -31.57
C ASP A 41 24.12 -0.87 -32.16
N LYS A 42 24.22 -0.20 -33.32
CA LYS A 42 25.51 0.22 -33.91
C LYS A 42 26.30 1.25 -33.11
N ARG A 43 25.71 1.91 -32.11
CA ARG A 43 26.36 2.95 -31.30
C ARG A 43 26.94 2.43 -29.97
N GLY A 44 26.72 1.16 -29.64
CA GLY A 44 27.31 0.53 -28.45
C GLY A 44 26.81 1.10 -27.11
N THR A 45 25.72 1.85 -27.11
CA THR A 45 25.17 2.65 -26.00
C THR A 45 24.39 1.84 -24.95
N ARG A 46 24.35 0.51 -25.04
CA ARG A 46 23.43 -0.35 -24.27
C ARG A 46 24.05 -1.14 -23.11
N PRO A 47 23.40 -1.11 -21.92
CA PRO A 47 23.25 -2.28 -21.08
C PRO A 47 22.33 -3.32 -21.76
N LYS A 48 22.60 -4.62 -21.58
CA LYS A 48 21.90 -5.71 -22.28
C LYS A 48 20.47 -5.96 -21.76
N SER A 49 19.48 -5.19 -22.23
CA SER A 49 18.05 -5.50 -21.98
C SER A 49 17.14 -5.13 -23.17
N SER A 50 17.03 -6.06 -24.14
CA SER A 50 16.17 -5.93 -25.33
C SER A 50 14.66 -5.96 -25.05
N MET A 51 14.24 -6.19 -23.79
CA MET A 51 12.83 -6.16 -23.38
C MET A 51 12.25 -4.74 -23.20
N ALA A 52 13.08 -3.70 -23.04
CA ALA A 52 12.60 -2.36 -22.64
C ALA A 52 11.58 -1.72 -23.60
N TYR A 53 11.67 -2.01 -24.91
CA TYR A 53 10.74 -1.52 -25.91
C TYR A 53 9.39 -2.25 -25.91
N TYR A 54 9.33 -3.50 -25.44
CA TYR A 54 8.09 -4.26 -25.31
C TYR A 54 7.21 -3.76 -24.15
N THR A 55 7.82 -3.21 -23.09
CA THR A 55 7.11 -2.65 -21.93
C THR A 55 6.22 -1.45 -22.26
N VAL A 56 6.50 -0.70 -23.34
CA VAL A 56 5.73 0.49 -23.74
C VAL A 56 4.27 0.15 -24.10
N PHE A 57 4.01 -1.10 -24.52
CA PHE A 57 2.70 -1.60 -24.91
C PHE A 57 2.12 -2.66 -23.94
N HIS A 58 2.75 -2.88 -22.78
CA HIS A 58 2.34 -3.92 -21.83
C HIS A 58 1.66 -3.34 -20.57
N PRO A 59 0.45 -3.81 -20.17
CA PRO A 59 -0.31 -3.25 -19.05
C PRO A 59 0.11 -3.74 -17.65
N ASP A 60 1.22 -4.49 -17.53
CA ASP A 60 1.64 -5.21 -16.30
C ASP A 60 1.82 -4.36 -15.03
N GLU A 61 1.99 -3.03 -15.14
CA GLU A 61 2.11 -2.14 -13.97
C GLU A 61 0.84 -1.33 -13.68
N SER A 62 -0.07 -1.15 -14.64
CA SER A 62 -1.35 -0.45 -14.44
C SER A 62 -2.48 -1.41 -14.03
N ILE A 63 -2.37 -2.70 -14.35
CA ILE A 63 -3.24 -3.76 -13.82
C ILE A 63 -2.44 -4.57 -12.80
N PRO A 64 -2.63 -4.40 -11.48
CA PRO A 64 -1.70 -4.88 -10.45
C PRO A 64 -1.50 -6.42 -10.36
N TRP A 65 -2.28 -7.23 -11.09
CA TRP A 65 -2.33 -8.70 -10.92
C TRP A 65 -2.42 -9.53 -12.23
N GLY A 66 -2.39 -8.90 -13.40
CA GLY A 66 -2.77 -9.53 -14.68
C GLY A 66 -1.64 -10.22 -15.47
N HIS A 67 -1.14 -11.38 -15.05
CA HIS A 67 -0.26 -12.19 -15.90
C HIS A 67 -1.05 -12.91 -17.02
N PHE A 68 -1.13 -12.29 -18.20
CA PHE A 68 -1.72 -12.92 -19.39
C PHE A 68 -0.78 -13.95 -20.06
N PRO A 69 -1.29 -15.05 -20.62
CA PRO A 69 -0.49 -16.00 -21.39
C PRO A 69 0.12 -15.36 -22.65
N PHE A 70 1.35 -15.76 -23.00
CA PHE A 70 2.09 -15.26 -24.17
C PHE A 70 1.37 -15.45 -25.53
N ASN A 71 0.33 -16.28 -25.61
CA ASN A 71 -0.47 -16.43 -26.83
C ASN A 71 -1.54 -15.32 -27.00
N ASP A 72 -2.02 -14.74 -25.90
CA ASP A 72 -2.96 -13.60 -25.96
C ASP A 72 -2.21 -12.28 -26.25
N TYR A 73 -0.89 -12.26 -26.02
CA TYR A 73 0.02 -11.13 -26.24
C TYR A 73 -0.06 -10.50 -27.64
N ILE A 74 -0.09 -11.31 -28.70
CA ILE A 74 -0.20 -10.82 -30.08
C ILE A 74 -1.64 -10.41 -30.42
N GLY A 75 -2.65 -11.04 -29.79
CA GLY A 75 -4.05 -10.62 -29.92
C GLY A 75 -4.32 -9.27 -29.25
N GLY A 76 -3.69 -9.03 -28.10
CA GLY A 76 -3.80 -7.80 -27.30
C GLY A 76 -3.05 -6.61 -27.89
N LEU A 77 -1.89 -6.83 -28.53
CA LEU A 77 -1.12 -5.76 -29.19
C LEU A 77 -1.92 -5.04 -30.31
N PHE A 78 -2.98 -5.67 -30.82
CA PHE A 78 -3.83 -5.16 -31.90
C PHE A 78 -5.35 -5.21 -31.60
N GLY A 79 -5.75 -5.59 -30.38
CA GLY A 79 -7.16 -5.62 -29.95
C GLY A 79 -8.08 -6.59 -30.71
N LEU A 80 -7.55 -7.63 -31.36
CA LEU A 80 -8.31 -8.45 -32.33
C LEU A 80 -8.82 -9.80 -31.80
N GLY A 81 -8.26 -10.37 -30.73
CA GLY A 81 -8.76 -11.63 -30.13
C GLY A 81 -8.68 -12.88 -31.03
N ILE A 82 -7.74 -12.91 -31.99
CA ILE A 82 -7.64 -13.97 -33.01
C ILE A 82 -6.54 -15.01 -32.67
N ASN A 83 -6.92 -16.28 -32.56
CA ASN A 83 -6.00 -17.42 -32.45
C ASN A 83 -5.15 -17.60 -33.73
N LYS A 84 -3.86 -17.95 -33.55
CA LYS A 84 -2.87 -18.31 -34.58
C LYS A 84 -3.38 -19.24 -35.70
N GLU A 85 -4.25 -20.20 -35.41
CA GLU A 85 -4.88 -21.04 -36.45
C GLU A 85 -5.73 -20.25 -37.45
N THR A 86 -6.44 -19.22 -36.98
CA THR A 86 -7.31 -18.40 -37.81
C THR A 86 -6.50 -17.50 -38.74
N ILE A 87 -5.32 -17.05 -38.31
CA ILE A 87 -4.39 -16.27 -39.16
C ILE A 87 -3.87 -17.13 -40.32
N LEU A 88 -3.46 -18.38 -40.06
CA LEU A 88 -3.06 -19.32 -41.11
C LEU A 88 -4.22 -19.65 -42.06
N LYS A 89 -5.44 -19.82 -41.54
CA LYS A 89 -6.66 -19.99 -42.35
C LYS A 89 -6.99 -18.73 -43.19
N PHE A 90 -6.77 -17.52 -42.66
CA PHE A 90 -6.99 -16.25 -43.35
C PHE A 90 -6.06 -16.09 -44.57
N VAL A 91 -4.76 -16.37 -44.40
CA VAL A 91 -3.79 -16.37 -45.52
C VAL A 91 -4.12 -17.44 -46.56
N SER A 92 -4.52 -18.65 -46.13
CA SER A 92 -4.87 -19.74 -47.07
C SER A 92 -6.12 -19.47 -47.91
N ARG A 93 -7.07 -18.66 -47.41
CA ARG A 93 -8.31 -18.32 -48.12
C ARG A 93 -8.11 -17.29 -49.24
N PHE A 94 -7.01 -16.54 -49.25
CA PHE A 94 -6.73 -15.56 -50.30
C PHE A 94 -6.27 -16.19 -51.64
N VAL A 95 -5.92 -17.49 -51.67
CA VAL A 95 -5.28 -18.13 -52.84
C VAL A 95 -6.24 -19.01 -53.66
N ARG A 96 -7.47 -19.29 -53.20
CA ARG A 96 -8.49 -20.02 -53.99
C ARG A 96 -9.89 -19.47 -53.79
N ARG A 97 -10.37 -18.65 -54.74
CA ARG A 97 -11.79 -18.42 -54.97
C ARG A 97 -12.34 -19.47 -55.93
N SER A 98 -13.39 -20.19 -55.51
CA SER A 98 -14.41 -20.75 -56.39
C SER A 98 -15.77 -20.60 -55.68
N PRO A 99 -16.85 -20.15 -56.36
CA PRO A 99 -18.08 -19.76 -55.69
C PRO A 99 -19.15 -20.87 -55.70
N SER A 100 -19.25 -21.64 -54.62
CA SER A 100 -20.44 -22.44 -54.29
C SER A 100 -20.38 -22.92 -52.84
N ASP A 101 -21.14 -22.32 -51.93
CA ASP A 101 -22.38 -22.95 -51.41
C ASP A 101 -23.09 -21.99 -50.44
N SER A 102 -24.42 -22.02 -50.42
CA SER A 102 -25.25 -21.14 -49.59
C SER A 102 -26.13 -21.95 -48.64
N SER A 103 -25.82 -21.93 -47.35
CA SER A 103 -26.76 -22.35 -46.30
C SER A 103 -26.58 -21.54 -45.00
N PRO A 104 -27.68 -21.19 -44.29
CA PRO A 104 -27.60 -20.41 -43.06
C PRO A 104 -27.29 -21.32 -41.86
N ARG A 105 -26.34 -20.92 -41.00
CA ARG A 105 -26.16 -21.53 -39.68
C ARG A 105 -26.90 -20.72 -38.62
N ALA A 106 -27.63 -21.44 -37.78
CA ALA A 106 -28.58 -20.90 -36.81
C ALA A 106 -27.93 -20.03 -35.72
N GLU A 107 -28.73 -19.09 -35.20
CA GLU A 107 -28.37 -18.21 -34.10
C GLU A 107 -28.26 -19.00 -32.79
N GLY A 108 -27.11 -18.87 -32.12
CA GLY A 108 -26.90 -19.34 -30.75
C GLY A 108 -26.76 -18.14 -29.81
N ASN A 109 -27.57 -18.11 -28.74
CA ASN A 109 -27.64 -17.09 -27.69
C ASN A 109 -26.40 -16.18 -27.56
N ARG A 110 -26.53 -14.90 -27.91
CA ARG A 110 -25.56 -13.87 -27.55
C ARG A 110 -25.65 -13.58 -26.04
N SER A 111 -24.48 -13.42 -25.42
CA SER A 111 -24.33 -13.23 -23.98
C SER A 111 -24.75 -11.82 -23.54
N LEU A 112 -25.78 -11.72 -22.70
CA LEU A 112 -26.06 -10.51 -21.91
C LEU A 112 -25.02 -10.38 -20.78
N SER A 113 -23.96 -9.64 -21.05
CA SER A 113 -23.01 -9.12 -20.06
C SER A 113 -22.40 -7.85 -20.66
N PRO A 114 -22.54 -6.67 -20.02
CA PRO A 114 -21.90 -5.46 -20.52
C PRO A 114 -20.38 -5.66 -20.43
N ARG A 115 -19.74 -5.75 -21.59
CA ARG A 115 -18.28 -5.85 -21.65
C ARG A 115 -17.71 -4.45 -21.58
N PHE A 116 -16.73 -4.24 -20.69
CA PHE A 116 -15.74 -3.17 -20.88
C PHE A 116 -14.75 -3.56 -22.01
N GLU A 117 -15.28 -3.86 -23.19
CA GLU A 117 -14.52 -3.85 -24.44
C GLU A 117 -14.60 -2.45 -25.06
N HIS A 118 -13.79 -2.17 -26.08
CA HIS A 118 -13.58 -0.81 -26.62
C HIS A 118 -14.78 -0.22 -27.40
N GLU A 119 -16.00 -0.74 -27.20
CA GLU A 119 -17.22 -0.40 -27.95
C GLU A 119 -17.62 1.08 -27.85
N TYR A 120 -17.18 1.80 -26.81
CA TYR A 120 -17.46 3.23 -26.64
C TYR A 120 -16.55 4.18 -27.45
N LEU A 121 -15.45 3.70 -28.03
CA LEU A 121 -14.45 4.54 -28.70
C LEU A 121 -14.32 4.19 -30.17
N THR A 122 -14.44 5.21 -31.03
CA THR A 122 -14.20 5.03 -32.47
C THR A 122 -12.73 4.69 -32.74
N TRP A 123 -12.46 3.82 -33.72
CA TRP A 123 -11.10 3.48 -34.14
C TRP A 123 -10.22 4.71 -34.47
N PRO A 124 -10.72 5.78 -35.12
CA PRO A 124 -9.99 7.04 -35.26
C PRO A 124 -9.54 7.65 -33.92
N THR A 125 -10.39 7.67 -32.89
CA THR A 125 -10.04 8.17 -31.55
C THR A 125 -8.92 7.33 -30.92
N VAL A 126 -9.00 6.01 -31.03
CA VAL A 126 -7.99 5.06 -30.50
C VAL A 126 -6.65 5.24 -31.22
N LEU A 127 -6.66 5.28 -32.55
CA LEU A 127 -5.47 5.51 -33.37
C LEU A 127 -4.82 6.86 -33.05
N HIS A 128 -5.63 7.92 -32.89
CA HIS A 128 -5.14 9.24 -32.54
C HIS A 128 -4.47 9.26 -31.15
N ALA A 129 -5.08 8.64 -30.14
CA ALA A 129 -4.53 8.57 -28.79
C ALA A 129 -3.15 7.87 -28.75
N TYR A 130 -3.00 6.74 -29.45
CA TYR A 130 -1.71 6.05 -29.56
C TYR A 130 -0.70 6.81 -30.43
N TRP A 131 -1.12 7.41 -31.54
CA TRP A 131 -0.25 8.25 -32.38
C TRP A 131 0.34 9.43 -31.60
N GLN A 132 -0.48 10.12 -30.79
CA GLN A 132 -0.01 11.20 -29.91
C GLN A 132 1.04 10.70 -28.90
N PHE A 133 0.83 9.52 -28.32
CA PHE A 133 1.82 8.91 -27.42
C PHE A 133 3.13 8.58 -28.14
N VAL A 134 3.07 8.04 -29.37
CA VAL A 134 4.24 7.81 -30.23
C VAL A 134 4.95 9.12 -30.58
N VAL A 135 4.23 10.20 -30.92
CA VAL A 135 4.81 11.52 -31.20
C VAL A 135 5.51 12.10 -29.98
N LEU A 136 4.94 11.97 -28.79
CA LEU A 136 5.57 12.41 -27.54
C LEU A 136 6.83 11.58 -27.23
N PHE A 137 6.77 10.25 -27.44
CA PHE A 137 7.89 9.33 -27.26
C PHE A 137 9.06 9.63 -28.23
N VAL A 138 8.78 9.79 -29.52
CA VAL A 138 9.78 10.18 -30.54
C VAL A 138 10.37 11.56 -30.23
N LYS A 139 9.55 12.53 -29.79
CA LYS A 139 10.06 13.85 -29.34
C LYS A 139 10.97 13.74 -28.11
N GLY A 140 10.68 12.84 -27.17
CA GLY A 140 11.55 12.56 -26.02
C GLY A 140 12.89 11.99 -26.45
N ILE A 141 12.90 10.90 -27.22
CA ILE A 141 14.12 10.25 -27.73
C ILE A 141 14.96 11.22 -28.57
N SER A 142 14.33 12.00 -29.47
CA SER A 142 15.04 13.01 -30.26
C SER A 142 15.65 14.12 -29.39
N LYS A 143 14.99 14.53 -28.30
CA LYS A 143 15.54 15.50 -27.33
C LYS A 143 16.73 14.91 -26.57
N GLU A 144 16.67 13.64 -26.15
CA GLU A 144 17.81 12.96 -25.51
C GLU A 144 19.00 12.82 -26.46
N ALA A 145 18.75 12.36 -27.69
CA ALA A 145 19.78 12.19 -28.70
C ALA A 145 20.46 13.52 -29.05
N LEU A 146 19.68 14.60 -29.26
CA LEU A 146 20.22 15.92 -29.53
C LEU A 146 21.02 16.46 -28.34
N TRP A 147 20.47 16.37 -27.12
CA TRP A 147 21.14 16.87 -25.91
C TRP A 147 22.47 16.15 -25.63
N THR A 148 22.52 14.84 -25.87
CA THR A 148 23.74 14.02 -25.70
C THR A 148 24.83 14.38 -26.72
N VAL A 149 24.45 14.99 -27.84
CA VAL A 149 25.39 15.49 -28.87
C VAL A 149 25.80 16.95 -28.61
N THR A 150 24.93 17.80 -28.05
CA THR A 150 25.21 19.23 -27.86
C THR A 150 25.83 19.60 -26.52
N PHE A 151 25.67 18.78 -25.46
CA PHE A 151 26.19 19.07 -24.13
C PHE A 151 27.04 17.93 -23.60
N SER A 152 28.17 18.26 -22.97
CA SER A 152 28.98 17.28 -22.23
C SER A 152 28.14 16.65 -21.12
N LYS A 153 28.32 15.34 -20.88
CA LYS A 153 27.66 14.63 -19.77
C LYS A 153 28.01 15.21 -18.39
N ASN A 154 29.13 15.89 -18.27
CA ASN A 154 29.79 16.17 -16.99
C ASN A 154 29.24 17.39 -16.21
N GLU A 155 28.19 18.08 -16.68
CA GLU A 155 27.69 19.33 -16.03
C GLU A 155 26.24 19.26 -15.52
N ASN A 156 25.57 18.12 -15.62
CA ASN A 156 24.28 17.89 -14.96
C ASN A 156 24.13 16.41 -14.58
N ASP A 157 25.00 15.92 -13.67
CA ASP A 157 24.82 14.63 -13.01
C ASP A 157 23.62 14.68 -12.06
N THR A 158 22.42 14.63 -12.63
CA THR A 158 21.20 14.28 -11.91
C THR A 158 21.34 12.83 -11.47
N GLU A 159 21.54 12.62 -10.17
CA GLU A 159 21.57 11.30 -9.54
C GLU A 159 20.45 10.42 -10.07
N ASN A 160 20.81 9.38 -10.82
CA ASN A 160 19.83 8.55 -11.49
C ASN A 160 19.25 7.53 -10.51
N TRP A 161 18.30 7.99 -9.69
CA TRP A 161 17.58 7.19 -8.70
C TRP A 161 16.79 6.02 -9.32
N ASN A 162 16.62 6.05 -10.64
CA ASN A 162 15.77 5.15 -11.41
C ASN A 162 16.60 4.25 -12.33
N THR A 163 16.83 3.00 -11.91
CA THR A 163 17.49 1.99 -12.74
C THR A 163 16.60 1.49 -13.89
N GLU A 164 15.33 1.89 -13.93
CA GLU A 164 14.38 1.54 -14.99
C GLU A 164 14.23 2.70 -15.98
N TRP A 165 14.86 2.58 -17.15
CA TRP A 165 14.87 3.60 -18.20
C TRP A 165 13.48 4.16 -18.53
N TRP A 166 12.42 3.33 -18.54
CA TRP A 166 11.07 3.80 -18.86
C TRP A 166 10.51 4.79 -17.85
N LYS A 167 10.68 4.52 -16.54
CA LYS A 167 10.17 5.40 -15.48
C LYS A 167 10.91 6.73 -15.49
N GLU A 168 12.21 6.70 -15.77
CA GLU A 168 13.03 7.91 -15.95
C GLU A 168 12.61 8.71 -17.18
N PHE A 169 12.46 8.04 -18.32
CA PHE A 169 11.98 8.64 -19.57
C PHE A 169 10.60 9.30 -19.40
N TYR A 170 9.68 8.62 -18.71
CA TYR A 170 8.35 9.17 -18.40
C TYR A 170 8.45 10.44 -17.54
N THR A 171 9.22 10.39 -16.44
CA THR A 171 9.39 11.57 -15.57
C THR A 171 10.01 12.74 -16.34
N GLN A 172 11.12 12.52 -17.03
CA GLN A 172 11.84 13.57 -17.76
C GLN A 172 11.03 14.17 -18.92
N HIS A 173 10.38 13.35 -19.76
CA HIS A 173 9.83 13.82 -21.04
C HIS A 173 8.32 13.95 -21.09
N LEU A 174 7.59 13.26 -20.20
CA LEU A 174 6.12 13.28 -20.17
C LEU A 174 5.61 14.05 -18.96
N TYR A 175 5.97 13.64 -17.74
CA TYR A 175 5.44 14.22 -16.49
C TYR A 175 5.73 15.72 -16.36
N HIS A 176 6.99 16.16 -16.53
CA HIS A 176 7.35 17.58 -16.42
C HIS A 176 6.67 18.50 -17.46
N ARG A 177 5.97 17.98 -18.48
CA ARG A 177 5.15 18.80 -19.39
C ARG A 177 3.76 19.14 -18.85
N ILE A 178 3.30 18.36 -17.87
CA ILE A 178 1.93 18.38 -17.32
C ILE A 178 1.90 18.44 -15.78
N GLU A 179 3.05 18.51 -15.12
CA GLU A 179 3.23 18.71 -13.67
C GLU A 179 2.44 19.93 -13.12
N ASP A 180 2.14 20.92 -13.96
CA ASP A 180 1.28 22.08 -13.61
C ASP A 180 -0.20 21.70 -13.43
N CYS A 181 -0.60 20.49 -13.85
CA CYS A 181 -1.91 19.90 -13.61
C CYS A 181 -1.98 19.14 -12.26
N PHE A 182 -0.83 18.81 -11.68
CA PHE A 182 -0.70 18.04 -10.42
C PHE A 182 -0.09 18.89 -9.30
N ASN A 183 -0.16 18.43 -8.05
CA ASN A 183 0.38 19.12 -6.87
C ASN A 183 -0.11 20.59 -6.76
N GLN A 184 -1.42 20.81 -6.88
CA GLN A 184 -2.01 22.14 -6.68
C GLN A 184 -1.91 22.55 -5.22
N VAL A 185 -1.65 23.84 -5.03
CA VAL A 185 -1.50 24.46 -3.71
C VAL A 185 -2.71 25.36 -3.49
N ILE A 186 -3.37 25.22 -2.34
CA ILE A 186 -4.50 26.06 -1.94
C ILE A 186 -4.14 27.02 -0.80
N SER A 187 -4.76 28.19 -0.80
CA SER A 187 -4.59 29.24 0.22
C SER A 187 -5.87 29.53 1.02
N SER A 188 -6.91 28.70 0.88
CA SER A 188 -8.17 28.80 1.62
C SER A 188 -8.48 27.49 2.35
N ALA A 189 -9.57 27.49 3.14
CA ALA A 189 -10.23 26.27 3.56
C ALA A 189 -10.69 25.42 2.35
N PRO A 190 -10.70 24.08 2.43
CA PRO A 190 -11.19 23.20 1.36
C PRO A 190 -12.74 23.09 1.39
N GLY A 191 -13.43 24.23 1.23
CA GLY A 191 -14.89 24.32 1.21
C GLY A 191 -15.50 23.94 -0.16
N SER A 192 -16.73 24.41 -0.43
CA SER A 192 -17.37 24.31 -1.76
C SER A 192 -16.68 25.18 -2.82
N THR A 193 -15.92 26.18 -2.40
CA THR A 193 -14.95 26.91 -3.22
C THR A 193 -13.57 26.89 -2.58
N ILE A 194 -12.53 27.01 -3.40
CA ILE A 194 -11.13 27.07 -3.01
C ILE A 194 -10.35 28.16 -3.76
N ASP A 195 -9.36 28.73 -3.09
CA ASP A 195 -8.41 29.68 -3.66
C ASP A 195 -7.12 28.93 -4.06
N VAL A 196 -6.80 28.91 -5.36
CA VAL A 196 -5.69 28.14 -5.93
C VAL A 196 -4.49 29.05 -6.19
N CYS A 197 -3.33 28.71 -5.62
CA CYS A 197 -2.09 29.45 -5.85
C CYS A 197 -1.51 29.12 -7.23
N LEU A 198 -1.26 30.14 -8.04
CA LEU A 198 -0.75 29.96 -9.41
C LEU A 198 0.76 29.71 -9.39
N ARG A 199 1.18 28.69 -10.13
CA ARG A 199 2.59 28.32 -10.34
C ARG A 199 3.01 28.57 -11.79
N ASP A 200 4.28 28.89 -12.00
CA ASP A 200 4.87 29.12 -13.32
C ASP A 200 6.31 28.59 -13.39
N ARG A 201 6.83 28.31 -14.58
CA ARG A 201 8.22 27.89 -14.80
C ARG A 201 9.07 29.09 -15.24
N PRO A 202 10.20 29.37 -14.59
CA PRO A 202 11.17 30.31 -15.13
C PRO A 202 11.63 29.86 -16.52
N HIS A 203 11.63 30.77 -17.48
CA HIS A 203 12.20 30.53 -18.82
C HIS A 203 13.72 30.47 -18.74
N ASP A 204 14.26 29.29 -18.47
CA ASP A 204 15.69 28.98 -18.56
C ASP A 204 15.94 28.09 -19.78
N ILE A 205 16.64 28.61 -20.78
CA ILE A 205 16.96 27.91 -22.03
C ILE A 205 18.07 26.85 -21.87
N PHE A 206 18.83 26.90 -20.77
CA PHE A 206 19.95 26.00 -20.50
C PHE A 206 19.56 24.80 -19.63
N LYS A 207 18.36 24.77 -19.04
CA LYS A 207 17.83 23.63 -18.28
C LYS A 207 16.82 22.83 -19.10
N ARG A 208 16.94 21.49 -19.09
CA ARG A 208 16.03 20.58 -19.82
C ARG A 208 14.55 20.88 -19.53
N TYR A 209 14.22 21.13 -18.26
CA TYR A 209 12.95 21.65 -17.76
C TYR A 209 13.23 22.42 -16.45
N GLY A 210 12.78 23.68 -16.34
CA GLY A 210 12.83 24.43 -15.07
C GLY A 210 11.68 24.05 -14.13
N ARG A 211 11.87 24.11 -12.80
CA ARG A 211 10.81 23.80 -11.81
C ARG A 211 9.66 24.81 -11.82
N LEU A 212 8.46 24.36 -11.45
CA LEU A 212 7.32 25.22 -11.11
C LEU A 212 7.51 25.96 -9.78
N HIS A 213 7.46 27.28 -9.80
CA HIS A 213 7.54 28.15 -8.62
C HIS A 213 6.21 28.85 -8.38
N LEU A 214 5.87 29.13 -7.12
CA LEU A 214 4.70 29.96 -6.78
C LEU A 214 4.91 31.39 -7.28
N THR A 215 3.93 31.92 -8.02
CA THR A 215 3.97 33.27 -8.60
C THR A 215 3.57 34.38 -7.63
N GLY A 216 3.13 34.03 -6.42
CA GLY A 216 2.46 34.93 -5.47
C GLY A 216 1.02 35.31 -5.88
N LYS A 217 0.56 34.97 -7.09
CA LYS A 217 -0.81 35.21 -7.55
C LYS A 217 -1.71 34.06 -7.14
N VAL A 218 -2.94 34.40 -6.75
CA VAL A 218 -3.97 33.44 -6.32
C VAL A 218 -5.22 33.62 -7.19
N ARG A 219 -5.75 32.52 -7.72
CA ARG A 219 -7.05 32.49 -8.39
C ARG A 219 -8.11 32.14 -7.36
N ARG A 220 -8.94 33.12 -7.02
CA ARG A 220 -9.91 33.01 -5.93
C ARG A 220 -11.23 32.39 -6.35
N GLY A 221 -11.92 31.75 -5.41
CA GLY A 221 -13.30 31.29 -5.58
C GLY A 221 -13.49 30.22 -6.67
N CYS A 222 -12.51 29.33 -6.86
CA CYS A 222 -12.69 28.19 -7.76
C CYS A 222 -13.68 27.20 -7.16
N ILE A 223 -14.69 26.73 -7.91
CA ILE A 223 -15.60 25.68 -7.44
C ILE A 223 -14.80 24.40 -7.19
N ASN A 224 -14.94 23.83 -6.00
CA ASN A 224 -14.12 22.72 -5.54
C ASN A 224 -14.72 21.36 -5.91
N LEU A 225 -14.41 20.89 -7.12
CA LEU A 225 -14.78 19.55 -7.59
C LEU A 225 -13.59 18.57 -7.47
N ALA A 226 -12.55 18.92 -6.71
CA ALA A 226 -11.29 18.18 -6.66
C ALA A 226 -10.97 17.57 -5.29
N SER A 227 -11.39 18.20 -4.19
CA SER A 227 -11.25 17.67 -2.84
C SER A 227 -12.29 16.58 -2.55
N TYR A 228 -11.94 15.62 -1.68
CA TYR A 228 -12.88 14.58 -1.24
C TYR A 228 -13.85 15.04 -0.14
N ASN A 229 -14.24 16.32 -0.13
CA ASN A 229 -15.03 16.92 0.96
C ASN A 229 -16.53 16.61 0.83
N TYR A 230 -16.90 15.34 0.97
CA TYR A 230 -18.26 14.85 0.64
C TYR A 230 -19.37 15.50 1.49
N LEU A 231 -19.32 15.44 2.83
CA LEU A 231 -20.33 16.10 3.68
C LEU A 231 -20.05 17.58 3.98
N GLY A 232 -18.97 18.14 3.43
CA GLY A 232 -18.62 19.55 3.61
C GLY A 232 -17.75 19.87 4.83
N PHE A 233 -17.49 18.90 5.72
CA PHE A 233 -16.75 19.09 6.98
C PHE A 233 -15.24 19.39 6.84
N GLY A 234 -14.70 19.44 5.62
CA GLY A 234 -13.29 19.79 5.39
C GLY A 234 -12.91 21.23 5.75
N GLY A 235 -13.86 22.17 5.71
CA GLY A 235 -13.65 23.57 6.09
C GLY A 235 -13.97 23.85 7.57
N ARG A 236 -14.08 25.13 7.93
CA ARG A 236 -14.68 25.57 9.19
C ARG A 236 -16.12 25.06 9.29
N ASP A 237 -16.52 24.54 10.44
CA ASP A 237 -17.90 24.13 10.74
C ASP A 237 -18.32 24.64 12.13
N ASP A 238 -19.48 25.27 12.21
CA ASP A 238 -19.94 25.97 13.43
C ASP A 238 -20.17 25.03 14.63
N TYR A 239 -20.33 23.72 14.41
CA TYR A 239 -20.43 22.73 15.47
C TYR A 239 -19.10 22.01 15.74
N CYS A 240 -18.40 21.62 14.68
CA CYS A 240 -17.18 20.80 14.83
C CYS A 240 -15.97 21.64 15.26
N THR A 241 -15.77 22.81 14.68
CA THR A 241 -14.58 23.66 14.95
C THR A 241 -14.47 24.08 16.42
N PRO A 242 -15.53 24.51 17.13
CA PRO A 242 -15.44 24.80 18.57
C PRO A 242 -15.05 23.59 19.40
N LYS A 243 -15.66 22.42 19.15
CA LYS A 243 -15.34 21.17 19.87
C LYS A 243 -13.89 20.72 19.68
N VAL A 244 -13.35 20.91 18.49
CA VAL A 244 -11.92 20.63 18.21
C VAL A 244 -11.03 21.56 19.04
N ILE A 245 -11.35 22.85 19.13
CA ILE A 245 -10.60 23.82 19.94
C ILE A 245 -10.71 23.49 21.44
N GLU A 246 -11.87 23.04 21.92
CA GLU A 246 -12.08 22.57 23.30
C GLU A 246 -11.25 21.31 23.61
N ALA A 247 -11.30 20.29 22.76
CA ALA A 247 -10.51 19.07 22.93
C ALA A 247 -9.00 19.35 22.92
N ILE A 248 -8.52 20.30 22.12
CA ILE A 248 -7.11 20.73 22.13
C ILE A 248 -6.76 21.48 23.43
N LYS A 249 -7.69 22.24 24.03
CA LYS A 249 -7.45 22.90 25.33
C LYS A 249 -7.39 21.91 26.50
N GLU A 250 -8.17 20.83 26.43
CA GLU A 250 -8.24 19.78 27.45
C GLU A 250 -7.08 18.77 27.32
N TYR A 251 -6.87 18.21 26.13
CA TYR A 251 -5.89 17.15 25.88
C TYR A 251 -4.57 17.64 25.31
N GLY A 252 -4.51 18.83 24.69
CA GLY A 252 -3.35 19.28 23.91
C GLY A 252 -3.39 18.84 22.44
N PHE A 253 -2.51 19.39 21.60
CA PHE A 253 -2.51 19.16 20.15
C PHE A 253 -2.14 17.72 19.74
N ALA A 254 -1.22 17.10 20.47
CA ALA A 254 -0.61 15.82 20.11
C ALA A 254 -0.58 14.82 21.29
N SER A 255 -1.43 14.99 22.31
CA SER A 255 -1.50 14.03 23.40
C SER A 255 -2.01 12.68 22.90
N GLY A 256 -1.26 11.62 23.24
CA GLY A 256 -1.45 10.30 22.65
C GLY A 256 -0.66 10.04 21.37
N VAL A 257 0.19 10.94 20.88
CA VAL A 257 1.03 10.68 19.69
C VAL A 257 2.19 9.69 19.97
N SER A 258 2.35 9.23 21.21
CA SER A 258 3.06 7.97 21.49
C SER A 258 2.28 6.76 20.96
N SER A 259 2.91 5.58 20.87
CA SER A 259 2.19 4.39 20.37
C SER A 259 1.12 3.92 21.36
N ARG A 260 0.00 3.39 20.86
CA ARG A 260 -1.17 3.07 21.69
C ARG A 260 -0.94 1.90 22.65
N ALA A 261 -0.15 0.91 22.25
CA ALA A 261 0.10 -0.29 23.04
C ALA A 261 1.40 -0.22 23.85
N GLU A 262 2.50 0.28 23.27
CA GLU A 262 3.81 0.22 23.94
C GLU A 262 4.09 1.44 24.81
N ALA A 263 3.63 2.63 24.39
CA ALA A 263 3.98 3.91 24.99
C ALA A 263 2.76 4.69 25.53
N GLY A 264 1.71 3.98 25.94
CA GLY A 264 0.56 4.54 26.68
C GLY A 264 -0.32 5.52 25.91
N GLY A 265 -0.16 5.68 24.59
CA GLY A 265 -0.78 6.76 23.81
C GLY A 265 -2.31 6.71 23.62
N THR A 266 -3.03 5.83 24.32
CA THR A 266 -4.50 5.73 24.21
C THR A 266 -5.19 6.72 25.16
N ASN A 267 -6.08 7.55 24.62
CA ASN A 267 -6.91 8.48 25.40
C ASN A 267 -8.41 8.13 25.33
N SER A 268 -9.22 8.82 26.14
CA SER A 268 -10.69 8.69 26.19
C SER A 268 -11.37 8.91 24.83
N LEU A 269 -10.87 9.85 24.02
CA LEU A 269 -11.40 10.16 22.69
C LEU A 269 -11.21 8.99 21.72
N HIS A 270 -10.10 8.25 21.79
CA HIS A 270 -9.90 7.06 20.96
C HIS A 270 -10.92 5.96 21.28
N VAL A 271 -11.15 5.70 22.57
CA VAL A 271 -12.13 4.69 23.02
C VAL A 271 -13.57 5.11 22.66
N LYS A 272 -13.93 6.39 22.88
CA LYS A 272 -15.23 6.94 22.45
C LYS A 272 -15.41 6.81 20.93
N LEU A 273 -14.37 7.10 20.15
CA LEU A 273 -14.43 7.02 18.69
C LEU A 273 -14.55 5.57 18.19
N GLU A 274 -13.80 4.62 18.76
CA GLU A 274 -13.92 3.19 18.41
C GLU A 274 -15.33 2.67 18.67
N ALA A 275 -15.90 2.95 19.85
CA ALA A 275 -17.27 2.59 20.18
C ALA A 275 -18.30 3.25 19.23
N MET A 276 -18.11 4.52 18.88
CA MET A 276 -19.00 5.26 17.99
C MET A 276 -18.96 4.75 16.54
N VAL A 277 -17.80 4.30 16.06
CA VAL A 277 -17.64 3.67 14.73
C VAL A 277 -18.30 2.29 14.71
N ALA A 278 -18.09 1.48 15.75
CA ALA A 278 -18.71 0.16 15.87
C ALA A 278 -20.25 0.26 15.90
N ASP A 279 -20.79 1.15 16.74
CA ASP A 279 -22.22 1.50 16.82
C ASP A 279 -22.79 1.98 15.47
N TYR A 280 -22.08 2.90 14.78
CA TYR A 280 -22.55 3.43 13.50
C TYR A 280 -22.64 2.37 12.39
N LEU A 281 -21.78 1.35 12.42
CA LEU A 281 -21.72 0.26 11.44
C LEU A 281 -22.49 -1.00 11.86
N GLY A 282 -23.00 -1.06 13.09
CA GLY A 282 -23.60 -2.29 13.65
C GLY A 282 -22.58 -3.43 13.81
N LYS A 283 -21.36 -3.12 14.25
CA LYS A 283 -20.28 -4.08 14.52
C LYS A 283 -19.99 -4.19 16.02
N GLU A 284 -19.39 -5.31 16.42
CA GLU A 284 -19.09 -5.57 17.84
C GLU A 284 -17.99 -4.64 18.39
N ASP A 285 -16.97 -4.36 17.58
CA ASP A 285 -15.83 -3.55 17.97
C ASP A 285 -15.20 -2.89 16.72
N ALA A 286 -14.36 -1.87 16.93
CA ALA A 286 -13.61 -1.20 15.87
C ALA A 286 -12.23 -0.73 16.35
N LEU A 287 -11.30 -0.63 15.40
CA LEU A 287 -9.94 -0.18 15.60
C LEU A 287 -9.69 1.10 14.81
N VAL A 288 -9.22 2.18 15.45
CA VAL A 288 -8.83 3.42 14.75
C VAL A 288 -7.33 3.62 14.60
N MET A 289 -6.95 4.19 13.46
CA MET A 289 -5.58 4.36 12.97
C MET A 289 -5.33 5.83 12.57
N GLY A 290 -4.14 6.35 12.84
CA GLY A 290 -3.79 7.76 12.57
C GLY A 290 -3.74 8.18 11.09
N MET A 291 -3.74 7.23 10.15
CA MET A 291 -3.69 7.50 8.69
C MET A 291 -4.50 6.48 7.88
N GLY A 292 -5.34 6.95 6.96
CA GLY A 292 -6.22 6.09 6.14
C GLY A 292 -5.46 5.11 5.24
N PHE A 293 -4.35 5.53 4.62
CA PHE A 293 -3.49 4.62 3.84
C PHE A 293 -2.86 3.54 4.73
N ALA A 294 -2.39 3.91 5.92
CA ALA A 294 -1.78 3.00 6.90
C ALA A 294 -2.76 1.92 7.39
N THR A 295 -4.06 2.25 7.44
CA THR A 295 -5.12 1.32 7.84
C THR A 295 -5.12 0.08 6.96
N ASN A 296 -5.20 0.22 5.63
CA ASN A 296 -5.04 -0.93 4.72
C ASN A 296 -3.61 -1.50 4.74
N SER A 297 -2.59 -0.63 4.70
CA SER A 297 -1.21 -1.11 4.47
C SER A 297 -0.63 -1.89 5.65
N MET A 298 -1.10 -1.66 6.88
CA MET A 298 -0.59 -2.33 8.08
C MET A 298 -1.55 -3.43 8.58
N LEU A 299 -2.87 -3.26 8.49
CA LEU A 299 -3.83 -4.23 9.02
C LEU A 299 -3.99 -5.46 8.12
N LEU A 300 -3.99 -5.32 6.78
CA LEU A 300 -4.01 -6.48 5.87
C LEU A 300 -2.78 -7.39 6.05
N ALA A 301 -1.64 -6.81 6.43
CA ALA A 301 -0.43 -7.55 6.77
C ALA A 301 -0.62 -8.39 8.04
N ALA A 302 -1.21 -7.82 9.10
CA ALA A 302 -1.53 -8.53 10.35
C ALA A 302 -2.59 -9.63 10.14
N ILE A 303 -3.60 -9.37 9.30
CA ILE A 303 -4.70 -10.32 9.00
C ILE A 303 -4.17 -11.58 8.34
N ALA A 304 -3.23 -11.47 7.40
CA ALA A 304 -2.62 -12.66 6.80
C ALA A 304 -1.94 -13.57 7.83
N LEU A 305 -1.43 -12.99 8.93
CA LEU A 305 -0.68 -13.67 9.99
C LEU A 305 -1.57 -14.29 11.08
N THR A 306 -2.90 -14.10 11.02
CA THR A 306 -3.92 -14.72 11.93
C THR A 306 -3.90 -16.26 11.99
N SER A 307 -3.01 -16.93 11.27
CA SER A 307 -2.62 -18.32 11.52
C SER A 307 -1.10 -18.37 11.74
N PRO A 308 -0.62 -18.16 12.99
CA PRO A 308 0.81 -18.02 13.30
C PRO A 308 1.64 -19.20 12.81
N GLN A 309 1.10 -20.42 12.94
CA GLN A 309 1.68 -21.68 12.47
C GLN A 309 2.07 -21.71 10.98
N TYR A 310 1.49 -20.82 10.16
CA TYR A 310 1.75 -20.75 8.71
C TYR A 310 2.38 -19.43 8.25
N ALA A 311 2.54 -18.43 9.13
CA ALA A 311 3.13 -17.12 8.82
C ALA A 311 2.64 -16.53 7.47
N GLY A 312 1.32 -16.54 7.23
CA GLY A 312 0.71 -16.04 5.98
C GLY A 312 0.81 -16.95 4.75
N LYS A 313 1.66 -17.99 4.75
CA LYS A 313 1.87 -18.90 3.60
C LYS A 313 0.65 -19.76 3.23
N LYS A 314 -0.38 -19.78 4.08
CA LYS A 314 -1.66 -20.48 3.87
C LYS A 314 -2.85 -19.52 3.68
N THR A 315 -2.60 -18.21 3.57
CA THR A 315 -3.62 -17.21 3.26
C THR A 315 -3.56 -16.85 1.78
N LEU A 316 -4.72 -16.81 1.12
CA LEU A 316 -4.91 -16.29 -0.23
C LEU A 316 -5.75 -15.02 -0.16
N PHE A 317 -5.27 -13.96 -0.79
CA PHE A 317 -6.07 -12.78 -1.12
C PHE A 317 -6.57 -12.84 -2.56
N VAL A 318 -7.86 -12.62 -2.74
CA VAL A 318 -8.52 -12.52 -4.05
C VAL A 318 -8.95 -11.06 -4.22
N SER A 319 -8.21 -10.30 -5.04
CA SER A 319 -8.35 -8.84 -5.14
C SER A 319 -9.03 -8.45 -6.44
N ASP A 320 -9.95 -7.48 -6.39
CA ASP A 320 -10.38 -6.79 -7.61
C ASP A 320 -9.16 -6.12 -8.27
N SER A 321 -9.15 -6.09 -9.60
CA SER A 321 -8.09 -5.48 -10.40
C SER A 321 -7.94 -3.95 -10.23
N LEU A 322 -9.00 -3.23 -9.83
CA LEU A 322 -8.95 -1.76 -9.63
C LEU A 322 -8.85 -1.33 -8.16
N ASN A 323 -8.69 -2.28 -7.23
CA ASN A 323 -8.51 -1.99 -5.81
C ASN A 323 -7.37 -0.99 -5.53
N HIS A 324 -7.66 -0.04 -4.64
CA HIS A 324 -6.81 1.09 -4.29
C HIS A 324 -5.40 0.66 -3.86
N LYS A 325 -4.41 1.51 -4.16
CA LYS A 325 -2.99 1.21 -3.95
C LYS A 325 -2.64 0.84 -2.50
N SER A 326 -3.37 1.38 -1.52
CA SER A 326 -3.18 1.03 -0.10
C SER A 326 -3.49 -0.44 0.20
N ILE A 327 -4.51 -1.03 -0.43
CA ILE A 327 -4.80 -2.47 -0.36
C ILE A 327 -3.64 -3.26 -0.97
N VAL A 328 -3.19 -2.87 -2.16
CA VAL A 328 -2.10 -3.52 -2.89
C VAL A 328 -0.79 -3.51 -2.08
N GLU A 329 -0.44 -2.41 -1.41
CA GLU A 329 0.74 -2.36 -0.55
C GLU A 329 0.59 -3.19 0.73
N GLY A 330 -0.58 -3.19 1.39
CA GLY A 330 -0.81 -4.02 2.57
C GLY A 330 -0.69 -5.51 2.29
N VAL A 331 -1.26 -5.95 1.18
CA VAL A 331 -1.11 -7.34 0.73
C VAL A 331 0.34 -7.67 0.36
N LYS A 332 1.10 -6.75 -0.24
CA LYS A 332 2.55 -6.97 -0.48
C LYS A 332 3.34 -7.15 0.83
N GLN A 333 3.05 -6.37 1.87
CA GLN A 333 3.72 -6.52 3.18
C GLN A 333 3.43 -7.90 3.81
N SER A 334 2.21 -8.42 3.60
CA SER A 334 1.72 -9.68 4.17
C SER A 334 2.47 -10.94 3.72
N THR A 335 3.15 -10.90 2.56
CA THR A 335 3.75 -12.06 1.85
C THR A 335 2.80 -13.19 1.46
N ALA A 336 1.49 -13.06 1.73
CA ALA A 336 0.46 -14.00 1.30
C ALA A 336 0.36 -14.07 -0.23
N LYS A 337 -0.22 -15.16 -0.74
CA LYS A 337 -0.49 -15.26 -2.17
C LYS A 337 -1.62 -14.30 -2.54
N VAL A 338 -1.48 -13.65 -3.68
CA VAL A 338 -2.52 -12.81 -4.29
C VAL A 338 -2.87 -13.35 -5.66
N ILE A 339 -4.15 -13.30 -5.98
CA ILE A 339 -4.71 -13.53 -7.31
C ILE A 339 -5.69 -12.39 -7.58
N GLY A 340 -5.53 -11.72 -8.72
CA GLY A 340 -6.50 -10.74 -9.18
C GLY A 340 -7.67 -11.43 -9.87
N PHE A 341 -8.87 -10.85 -9.73
CA PHE A 341 -9.99 -11.08 -10.64
C PHE A 341 -10.31 -9.79 -11.40
N LYS A 342 -10.94 -9.92 -12.57
CA LYS A 342 -11.35 -8.77 -13.40
C LYS A 342 -12.34 -7.88 -12.67
N HIS A 343 -12.23 -6.58 -12.91
CA HIS A 343 -13.04 -5.56 -12.25
C HIS A 343 -14.53 -5.89 -12.29
N ASN A 344 -15.14 -6.01 -11.10
CA ASN A 344 -16.58 -6.24 -10.92
C ASN A 344 -17.16 -7.46 -11.70
N ASP A 345 -16.31 -8.41 -12.13
CA ASP A 345 -16.71 -9.62 -12.86
C ASP A 345 -16.88 -10.80 -11.90
N MET A 346 -18.13 -11.07 -11.52
CA MET A 346 -18.45 -12.13 -10.56
C MET A 346 -18.26 -13.54 -11.11
N ARG A 347 -18.21 -13.73 -12.44
CA ARG A 347 -17.90 -15.03 -13.04
C ARG A 347 -16.40 -15.30 -12.96
N ASP A 348 -15.57 -14.30 -13.22
CA ASP A 348 -14.12 -14.41 -13.05
C ASP A 348 -13.76 -14.64 -11.56
N LEU A 349 -14.43 -13.93 -10.64
CA LEU A 349 -14.33 -14.18 -9.20
C LEU A 349 -14.74 -15.62 -8.83
N GLU A 350 -15.91 -16.10 -9.28
CA GLU A 350 -16.36 -17.48 -9.03
C GLU A 350 -15.35 -18.51 -9.58
N ASN A 351 -14.83 -18.32 -10.79
CA ASN A 351 -13.82 -19.19 -11.39
C ASN A 351 -12.51 -19.24 -10.58
N VAL A 352 -12.06 -18.10 -10.04
CA VAL A 352 -10.89 -18.04 -9.15
C VAL A 352 -11.18 -18.75 -7.84
N LEU A 353 -12.31 -18.45 -7.18
CA LEU A 353 -12.68 -19.06 -5.90
C LEU A 353 -12.84 -20.57 -6.03
N ASP A 354 -13.51 -21.06 -7.08
CA ASP A 354 -13.70 -22.48 -7.33
C ASP A 354 -12.37 -23.22 -7.54
N ARG A 355 -11.49 -22.68 -8.41
CA ARG A 355 -10.17 -23.26 -8.66
C ARG A 355 -9.31 -23.33 -7.41
N GLU A 356 -9.27 -22.25 -6.63
CA GLU A 356 -8.38 -22.14 -5.48
C GLU A 356 -8.93 -22.90 -4.26
N THR A 357 -10.26 -22.94 -4.05
CA THR A 357 -10.89 -23.73 -2.98
C THR A 357 -10.72 -25.22 -3.23
N ARG A 358 -11.01 -25.70 -4.46
CA ARG A 358 -10.79 -27.11 -4.86
C ARG A 358 -9.33 -27.56 -4.75
N SER A 359 -8.38 -26.63 -4.75
CA SER A 359 -6.97 -26.96 -4.61
C SER A 359 -6.60 -27.47 -3.21
N GLY A 360 -7.42 -27.21 -2.19
CA GLY A 360 -7.14 -27.54 -0.78
C GLY A 360 -5.89 -26.88 -0.20
N LYS A 361 -5.27 -25.94 -0.93
CA LYS A 361 -3.96 -25.35 -0.55
C LYS A 361 -4.08 -24.34 0.57
N TRP A 362 -5.20 -23.63 0.66
CA TRP A 362 -5.38 -22.44 1.49
C TRP A 362 -6.14 -22.77 2.77
N ALA A 363 -5.68 -22.23 3.90
CA ALA A 363 -6.42 -22.27 5.16
C ALA A 363 -7.42 -21.13 5.26
N LYS A 364 -7.14 -19.99 4.61
CA LYS A 364 -8.01 -18.81 4.53
C LYS A 364 -7.97 -18.21 3.13
N ILE A 365 -9.14 -17.89 2.60
CA ILE A 365 -9.32 -17.12 1.36
C ILE A 365 -10.08 -15.85 1.73
N ILE A 366 -9.54 -14.69 1.37
CA ILE A 366 -10.09 -13.37 1.72
C ILE A 366 -10.31 -12.58 0.42
N ILE A 367 -11.56 -12.23 0.14
CA ILE A 367 -11.95 -11.37 -0.99
C ILE A 367 -11.72 -9.92 -0.56
N LEU A 368 -11.05 -9.13 -1.41
CA LEU A 368 -10.78 -7.71 -1.18
C LEU A 368 -11.52 -6.89 -2.25
N THR A 369 -12.34 -5.92 -1.83
CA THR A 369 -13.12 -5.05 -2.74
C THR A 369 -13.32 -3.66 -2.15
N GLU A 370 -13.33 -2.61 -2.99
CA GLU A 370 -13.84 -1.28 -2.62
C GLU A 370 -15.37 -1.22 -2.68
N GLY A 371 -15.99 -0.45 -1.79
CA GLY A 371 -17.42 -0.15 -1.84
C GLY A 371 -17.76 0.82 -2.97
N VAL A 372 -16.94 1.86 -3.15
CA VAL A 372 -16.97 2.81 -4.28
C VAL A 372 -15.55 2.95 -4.82
N TYR A 373 -15.33 2.56 -6.08
CA TYR A 373 -14.00 2.60 -6.69
C TYR A 373 -13.57 4.04 -7.01
N SER A 374 -12.41 4.43 -6.48
CA SER A 374 -11.97 5.85 -6.45
C SER A 374 -11.77 6.55 -7.80
N MET A 375 -11.55 5.81 -8.91
CA MET A 375 -11.28 6.38 -10.24
C MET A 375 -12.46 6.25 -11.21
N GLU A 376 -13.39 5.33 -10.94
CA GLU A 376 -14.55 5.00 -11.77
C GLU A 376 -15.82 5.63 -11.19
N GLY A 377 -15.95 5.66 -9.86
CA GLY A 377 -17.19 6.00 -9.16
C GLY A 377 -18.25 4.90 -9.21
N GLU A 378 -17.86 3.67 -9.54
CA GLU A 378 -18.73 2.48 -9.59
C GLU A 378 -18.82 1.79 -8.22
N PHE A 379 -19.92 1.08 -7.97
CA PHE A 379 -20.11 0.25 -6.79
C PHE A 379 -19.67 -1.20 -7.04
N CYS A 380 -19.16 -1.89 -6.03
CA CYS A 380 -19.01 -3.34 -6.10
C CYS A 380 -20.36 -4.06 -6.11
N ARG A 381 -20.42 -5.23 -6.77
CA ARG A 381 -21.57 -6.16 -6.73
C ARG A 381 -21.68 -6.88 -5.38
N LEU A 382 -21.79 -6.14 -4.27
CA LEU A 382 -21.67 -6.66 -2.92
C LEU A 382 -22.57 -7.87 -2.61
N ARG A 383 -23.81 -7.90 -3.12
CA ARG A 383 -24.74 -9.03 -2.98
C ARG A 383 -24.21 -10.32 -3.62
N GLU A 384 -23.65 -10.22 -4.81
CA GLU A 384 -23.07 -11.34 -5.54
C GLU A 384 -21.77 -11.80 -4.85
N ILE A 385 -20.93 -10.87 -4.39
CA ILE A 385 -19.72 -11.14 -3.60
C ILE A 385 -20.05 -11.88 -2.29
N VAL A 386 -21.07 -11.43 -1.54
CA VAL A 386 -21.53 -12.09 -0.31
C VAL A 386 -22.10 -13.49 -0.60
N THR A 387 -22.79 -13.67 -1.73
CA THR A 387 -23.29 -14.99 -2.13
C THR A 387 -22.13 -15.95 -2.42
N LEU A 388 -21.10 -15.50 -3.15
CA LEU A 388 -19.90 -16.29 -3.42
C LEU A 388 -19.08 -16.54 -2.15
N LYS A 389 -18.96 -15.56 -1.25
CA LYS A 389 -18.32 -15.68 0.06
C LYS A 389 -18.89 -16.88 0.83
N TYR A 390 -20.22 -16.96 0.98
CA TYR A 390 -20.86 -18.07 1.69
C TYR A 390 -20.69 -19.40 0.96
N ARG A 391 -20.82 -19.43 -0.36
CA ARG A 391 -20.69 -20.65 -1.17
C ARG A 391 -19.29 -21.28 -1.15
N TYR A 392 -18.24 -20.46 -1.03
CA TYR A 392 -16.84 -20.90 -1.01
C TYR A 392 -16.20 -20.82 0.38
N HIS A 393 -16.98 -20.52 1.44
CA HIS A 393 -16.50 -20.36 2.82
C HIS A 393 -15.31 -19.39 2.98
N CYS A 394 -15.39 -18.27 2.25
CA CYS A 394 -14.37 -17.22 2.26
C CYS A 394 -14.69 -16.12 3.28
N TYR A 395 -13.72 -15.23 3.50
CA TYR A 395 -13.91 -13.96 4.20
C TYR A 395 -13.97 -12.79 3.20
N LEU A 396 -14.49 -11.65 3.65
CA LEU A 396 -14.66 -10.42 2.88
C LEU A 396 -14.10 -9.21 3.64
N TRP A 397 -13.19 -8.51 2.98
CA TRP A 397 -12.71 -7.17 3.34
C TRP A 397 -13.36 -6.16 2.39
N LEU A 398 -14.18 -5.28 2.96
CA LEU A 398 -14.84 -4.19 2.24
C LEU A 398 -14.21 -2.86 2.62
N ASP A 399 -13.63 -2.16 1.65
CA ASP A 399 -13.10 -0.81 1.80
C ASP A 399 -14.19 0.22 1.48
N GLU A 400 -14.87 0.71 2.53
CA GLU A 400 -15.92 1.74 2.46
C GLU A 400 -15.34 3.17 2.31
N ALA A 401 -14.05 3.36 2.03
CA ALA A 401 -13.40 4.68 2.14
C ALA A 401 -13.96 5.79 1.22
N HIS A 402 -14.74 5.48 0.19
CA HIS A 402 -15.43 6.48 -0.66
C HIS A 402 -16.96 6.49 -0.49
N SER A 403 -17.52 5.51 0.22
CA SER A 403 -18.95 5.32 0.44
C SER A 403 -19.39 5.75 1.83
N ILE A 404 -18.57 5.52 2.86
CA ILE A 404 -18.90 5.90 4.25
C ILE A 404 -19.14 7.41 4.37
N GLY A 405 -20.28 7.78 4.96
CA GLY A 405 -20.79 9.14 5.06
C GLY A 405 -21.26 9.77 3.74
N ALA A 406 -21.16 9.10 2.59
CA ALA A 406 -21.47 9.69 1.29
C ALA A 406 -22.60 8.99 0.54
N VAL A 407 -22.85 7.69 0.78
CA VAL A 407 -23.94 6.92 0.17
C VAL A 407 -24.70 6.10 1.21
N GLY A 408 -25.92 5.68 0.84
CA GLY A 408 -26.89 5.07 1.74
C GLY A 408 -27.83 6.10 2.39
N PRO A 409 -29.08 5.75 2.73
CA PRO A 409 -30.06 6.65 3.36
C PRO A 409 -29.56 7.42 4.58
N THR A 410 -28.75 6.81 5.45
CA THR A 410 -28.16 7.45 6.64
C THR A 410 -26.65 7.65 6.53
N GLY A 411 -26.11 7.50 5.31
CA GLY A 411 -24.68 7.62 5.01
C GLY A 411 -23.84 6.42 5.45
N ARG A 412 -24.44 5.28 5.81
CA ARG A 412 -23.67 4.15 6.38
C ARG A 412 -22.79 3.40 5.37
N GLY A 413 -22.85 3.76 4.08
CA GLY A 413 -22.00 3.22 3.04
C GLY A 413 -22.72 2.30 2.07
N VAL A 414 -21.95 1.51 1.33
CA VAL A 414 -22.47 0.71 0.21
C VAL A 414 -23.28 -0.49 0.70
N THR A 415 -22.97 -1.00 1.89
CA THR A 415 -23.78 -1.98 2.63
C THR A 415 -25.22 -1.51 2.79
N GLU A 416 -25.44 -0.30 3.31
CA GLU A 416 -26.77 0.31 3.46
C GLU A 416 -27.44 0.58 2.11
N LEU A 417 -26.70 1.19 1.16
CA LEU A 417 -27.21 1.50 -0.18
C LEU A 417 -27.72 0.26 -0.93
N LEU A 418 -26.97 -0.84 -0.86
CA LEU A 418 -27.31 -2.09 -1.54
C LEU A 418 -28.19 -3.01 -0.70
N GLY A 419 -28.64 -2.60 0.49
CA GLY A 419 -29.48 -3.42 1.38
C GLY A 419 -28.82 -4.75 1.79
N VAL A 420 -27.51 -4.71 2.07
CA VAL A 420 -26.73 -5.84 2.59
C VAL A 420 -26.44 -5.58 4.06
N ASP A 421 -26.95 -6.45 4.92
CA ASP A 421 -26.68 -6.40 6.37
C ASP A 421 -25.17 -6.54 6.64
N THR A 422 -24.63 -5.65 7.47
CA THR A 422 -23.18 -5.56 7.76
C THR A 422 -22.64 -6.82 8.43
N LYS A 423 -23.48 -7.67 9.04
CA LYS A 423 -23.08 -9.01 9.55
C LYS A 423 -22.54 -9.94 8.46
N HIS A 424 -22.88 -9.71 7.19
CA HIS A 424 -22.41 -10.53 6.07
C HIS A 424 -21.01 -10.14 5.58
N VAL A 425 -20.49 -8.99 6.02
CA VAL A 425 -19.13 -8.49 5.73
C VAL A 425 -18.26 -8.71 6.97
N ASP A 426 -17.15 -9.44 6.88
CA ASP A 426 -16.36 -9.78 8.09
C ASP A 426 -15.58 -8.57 8.61
N MET A 427 -15.03 -7.78 7.69
CA MET A 427 -14.19 -6.62 7.98
C MET A 427 -14.64 -5.43 7.12
N MET A 428 -15.03 -4.34 7.78
CA MET A 428 -15.38 -3.07 7.15
C MET A 428 -14.29 -2.06 7.46
N MET A 429 -13.52 -1.69 6.44
CA MET A 429 -12.46 -0.68 6.51
C MET A 429 -13.00 0.67 6.01
N GLY A 430 -12.54 1.79 6.57
CA GLY A 430 -12.82 3.10 6.00
C GLY A 430 -11.80 4.17 6.36
N THR A 431 -11.98 5.38 5.80
CA THR A 431 -11.13 6.55 6.05
C THR A 431 -11.96 7.72 6.56
N PHE A 432 -11.38 8.53 7.44
CA PHE A 432 -11.97 9.78 7.91
C PHE A 432 -11.59 11.00 7.04
N THR A 433 -10.70 10.79 6.06
CA THR A 433 -10.12 11.83 5.20
C THR A 433 -11.02 12.38 4.10
N LYS A 434 -12.28 11.92 4.03
CA LYS A 434 -13.23 12.31 2.98
C LYS A 434 -14.46 12.94 3.59
N SER A 435 -15.50 12.15 3.86
CA SER A 435 -16.79 12.63 4.39
C SER A 435 -16.65 13.40 5.71
N PHE A 436 -15.75 12.99 6.61
CA PHE A 436 -15.60 13.58 7.95
C PHE A 436 -14.65 14.78 8.04
N GLY A 437 -13.95 15.13 6.95
CA GLY A 437 -13.04 16.28 6.91
C GLY A 437 -11.80 16.21 7.82
N SER A 438 -11.42 15.01 8.27
CA SER A 438 -10.36 14.79 9.27
C SER A 438 -9.20 13.97 8.72
N ASN A 439 -8.36 13.37 9.57
CA ASN A 439 -7.32 12.40 9.17
C ASN A 439 -7.59 11.01 9.79
N GLY A 440 -6.89 9.98 9.33
CA GLY A 440 -7.00 8.62 9.86
C GLY A 440 -8.00 7.71 9.17
N GLY A 441 -8.15 6.51 9.69
CA GLY A 441 -9.07 5.48 9.22
C GLY A 441 -9.40 4.46 10.29
N TYR A 442 -10.22 3.48 9.94
CA TYR A 442 -10.71 2.46 10.87
C TYR A 442 -10.86 1.08 10.21
N VAL A 443 -10.95 0.04 11.05
CA VAL A 443 -11.50 -1.27 10.68
C VAL A 443 -12.48 -1.70 11.77
N ALA A 444 -13.69 -2.08 11.37
CA ALA A 444 -14.72 -2.62 12.25
C ALA A 444 -15.07 -4.07 11.87
N GLY A 445 -15.41 -4.88 12.88
CA GLY A 445 -15.65 -6.31 12.71
C GLY A 445 -15.97 -7.00 14.04
N ASP A 446 -15.78 -8.31 14.08
CA ASP A 446 -16.02 -9.13 15.27
C ASP A 446 -14.97 -8.81 16.35
N LYS A 447 -15.37 -8.76 17.62
CA LYS A 447 -14.52 -8.30 18.71
C LYS A 447 -13.24 -9.12 18.85
N THR A 448 -13.34 -10.45 18.72
CA THR A 448 -12.17 -11.36 18.76
C THR A 448 -11.14 -11.05 17.68
N LEU A 449 -11.57 -10.61 16.49
CA LEU A 449 -10.67 -10.21 15.41
C LEU A 449 -10.04 -8.84 15.71
N ILE A 450 -10.83 -7.87 16.18
CA ILE A 450 -10.33 -6.54 16.52
C ILE A 450 -9.31 -6.61 17.67
N ASP A 451 -9.56 -7.40 18.70
CA ASP A 451 -8.61 -7.61 19.81
C ASP A 451 -7.33 -8.32 19.34
N TYR A 452 -7.43 -9.28 18.40
CA TYR A 452 -6.27 -9.84 17.74
C TYR A 452 -5.47 -8.77 16.96
N LEU A 453 -6.14 -7.85 16.26
CA LEU A 453 -5.47 -6.77 15.54
C LEU A 453 -4.80 -5.76 16.48
N ARG A 454 -5.42 -5.42 17.62
CA ARG A 454 -4.79 -4.63 18.69
C ARG A 454 -3.50 -5.30 19.19
N ALA A 455 -3.50 -6.63 19.36
CA ALA A 455 -2.35 -7.38 19.87
C ALA A 455 -1.24 -7.66 18.83
N THR A 456 -1.50 -7.53 17.52
CA THR A 456 -0.57 -8.00 16.46
C THR A 456 -0.30 -7.01 15.33
N SER A 457 -1.12 -5.97 15.17
CA SER A 457 -0.89 -4.93 14.17
C SER A 457 0.30 -4.06 14.58
N THR A 458 1.36 -4.10 13.78
CA THR A 458 2.51 -3.18 13.93
C THR A 458 2.11 -1.72 13.81
N GLY A 459 0.98 -1.43 13.16
CA GLY A 459 0.36 -0.10 13.11
C GLY A 459 -0.38 0.31 14.38
N PHE A 460 -0.74 -0.62 15.26
CA PHE A 460 -1.30 -0.32 16.58
C PHE A 460 -0.22 -0.38 17.67
N LEU A 461 0.72 -1.31 17.52
CA LEU A 461 1.83 -1.53 18.46
C LEU A 461 2.85 -0.38 18.40
N HIS A 462 3.37 -0.06 17.21
CA HIS A 462 4.52 0.85 17.07
C HIS A 462 4.18 2.24 16.52
N ALA A 463 3.10 2.37 15.75
CA ALA A 463 2.73 3.68 15.20
C ALA A 463 2.03 4.54 16.25
N SER A 464 2.25 5.85 16.15
CA SER A 464 1.58 6.88 16.96
C SER A 464 0.06 6.81 16.88
N ALA A 465 -0.62 7.15 17.98
CA ALA A 465 -2.08 7.25 17.94
C ALA A 465 -2.55 8.47 17.12
N MET A 466 -3.86 8.48 16.86
CA MET A 466 -4.58 9.62 16.31
C MET A 466 -4.49 10.83 17.26
N THR A 467 -4.37 12.06 16.75
CA THR A 467 -4.35 13.25 17.60
C THR A 467 -5.73 13.57 18.20
N PRO A 468 -5.82 14.23 19.37
CA PRO A 468 -7.10 14.65 19.97
C PRO A 468 -7.90 15.57 19.04
N MET A 469 -7.22 16.45 18.31
CA MET A 469 -7.80 17.31 17.26
C MET A 469 -8.51 16.49 16.17
N VAL A 470 -7.85 15.44 15.66
CA VAL A 470 -8.40 14.60 14.60
C VAL A 470 -9.55 13.75 15.12
N ALA A 471 -9.42 13.15 16.31
CA ALA A 471 -10.47 12.34 16.93
C ALA A 471 -11.73 13.17 17.26
N SER A 472 -11.58 14.36 17.85
CA SER A 472 -12.69 15.26 18.20
C SER A 472 -13.45 15.76 16.97
N GLN A 473 -12.77 16.06 15.86
CA GLN A 473 -13.42 16.40 14.58
C GLN A 473 -14.30 15.25 14.07
N ILE A 474 -13.82 14.00 14.16
CA ILE A 474 -14.57 12.83 13.69
C ILE A 474 -15.78 12.56 14.57
N ILE A 475 -15.59 12.63 15.90
CA ILE A 475 -16.68 12.50 16.88
C ILE A 475 -17.75 13.57 16.64
N ALA A 476 -17.35 14.84 16.45
CA ALA A 476 -18.29 15.92 16.19
C ALA A 476 -19.02 15.75 14.84
N ALA A 477 -18.33 15.28 13.79
CA ALA A 477 -18.95 15.00 12.50
C ALA A 477 -19.98 13.85 12.60
N PHE A 478 -19.67 12.75 13.32
CA PHE A 478 -20.65 11.69 13.61
C PHE A 478 -21.84 12.19 14.42
N GLU A 479 -21.60 13.06 15.42
CA GLU A 479 -22.67 13.68 16.20
C GLU A 479 -23.59 14.54 15.31
N VAL A 480 -23.05 15.35 14.38
CA VAL A 480 -23.85 16.09 13.39
C VAL A 480 -24.60 15.16 12.42
N MET A 481 -23.98 14.07 11.97
CA MET A 481 -24.61 13.09 11.07
C MET A 481 -25.86 12.43 11.67
N ARG A 482 -25.99 12.39 13.00
CA ARG A 482 -27.16 11.87 13.73
C ARG A 482 -28.26 12.93 13.97
N THR A 483 -28.18 14.08 13.30
CA THR A 483 -29.17 15.18 13.40
C THR A 483 -29.80 15.46 12.02
N PRO A 484 -30.92 16.21 11.95
CA PRO A 484 -31.51 16.63 10.67
C PRO A 484 -30.51 17.35 9.74
N ARG A 485 -29.56 18.12 10.29
CA ARG A 485 -28.46 18.76 9.54
C ARG A 485 -27.56 17.72 8.83
N GLY A 486 -27.42 16.53 9.41
CA GLY A 486 -26.74 15.39 8.82
C GLY A 486 -27.52 14.77 7.67
N GLU A 487 -28.81 14.51 7.89
CA GLU A 487 -29.74 13.99 6.88
C GLU A 487 -29.83 14.91 5.66
N GLU A 488 -29.96 16.23 5.87
CA GLU A 488 -29.91 17.26 4.82
C GLU A 488 -28.62 17.19 3.99
N LYS A 489 -27.46 17.02 4.63
CA LYS A 489 -26.17 16.89 3.92
C LYS A 489 -26.10 15.62 3.07
N ILE A 490 -26.58 14.49 3.59
CA ILE A 490 -26.63 13.21 2.88
C ILE A 490 -27.62 13.29 1.69
N HIS A 491 -28.74 14.00 1.86
CA HIS A 491 -29.68 14.27 0.77
C HIS A 491 -29.04 15.16 -0.32
N ALA A 492 -28.42 16.26 0.09
CA ALA A 492 -27.81 17.24 -0.80
C ALA A 492 -26.69 16.63 -1.65
N ILE A 493 -25.77 15.84 -1.09
CA ILE A 493 -24.72 15.20 -1.89
C ILE A 493 -25.31 14.24 -2.94
N ARG A 494 -26.34 13.47 -2.58
CA ARG A 494 -27.03 12.55 -3.50
C ARG A 494 -27.68 13.30 -4.66
N GLU A 495 -28.47 14.33 -4.36
CA GLU A 495 -29.14 15.15 -5.37
C GLU A 495 -28.16 15.89 -6.27
N ASN A 496 -27.15 16.53 -5.69
CA ASN A 496 -26.10 17.25 -6.41
C ASN A 496 -25.34 16.32 -7.37
N SER A 497 -24.99 15.12 -6.91
CA SER A 497 -24.25 14.14 -7.71
C SER A 497 -25.07 13.61 -8.87
N ASN A 498 -26.34 13.25 -8.61
CA ASN A 498 -27.24 12.77 -9.65
C ASN A 498 -27.57 13.84 -10.67
N TYR A 499 -27.79 15.08 -10.22
CA TYR A 499 -28.06 16.18 -11.10
C TYR A 499 -26.87 16.47 -12.02
N LEU A 500 -25.67 16.68 -11.48
CA LEU A 500 -24.46 16.93 -12.27
C LEU A 500 -24.20 15.78 -13.27
N ARG A 501 -24.33 14.52 -12.83
CA ARG A 501 -24.21 13.33 -13.70
C ARG A 501 -25.20 13.37 -14.85
N SER A 502 -26.47 13.70 -14.59
CA SER A 502 -27.52 13.75 -15.61
C SER A 502 -27.28 14.86 -16.64
N GLU A 503 -26.82 16.03 -16.21
CA GLU A 503 -26.56 17.17 -17.11
C GLU A 503 -25.28 16.99 -17.93
N LEU A 504 -24.22 16.41 -17.35
CA LEU A 504 -23.02 16.05 -18.11
C LEU A 504 -23.34 15.00 -19.20
N ARG A 505 -24.25 14.05 -18.94
CA ARG A 505 -24.75 13.11 -19.97
C ARG A 505 -25.54 13.83 -21.07
N LYS A 506 -26.40 14.80 -20.72
CA LYS A 506 -27.12 15.64 -21.72
C LYS A 506 -26.18 16.46 -22.60
N LEU A 507 -24.97 16.80 -22.13
CA LEU A 507 -23.92 17.43 -22.94
C LEU A 507 -23.20 16.47 -23.91
N LYS A 508 -23.64 15.21 -24.04
CA LYS A 508 -22.97 14.14 -24.82
C LYS A 508 -21.53 13.84 -24.36
N LEU A 509 -21.26 13.99 -23.06
CA LEU A 509 -19.98 13.56 -22.48
C LEU A 509 -20.05 12.09 -22.06
N THR A 510 -18.95 11.36 -22.25
CA THR A 510 -18.83 9.98 -21.76
C THR A 510 -18.60 9.97 -20.25
N VAL A 511 -19.70 9.94 -19.49
CA VAL A 511 -19.73 9.95 -18.02
C VAL A 511 -19.80 8.52 -17.46
N ILE A 512 -18.77 8.12 -16.72
CA ILE A 512 -18.71 6.85 -15.97
C ILE A 512 -19.03 7.07 -14.48
N GLY A 513 -19.29 5.96 -13.78
CA GLY A 513 -19.70 5.94 -12.37
C GLY A 513 -21.21 5.80 -12.18
N ASP A 514 -21.59 5.06 -11.14
CA ASP A 514 -22.97 4.70 -10.83
C ASP A 514 -23.80 5.89 -10.34
N ILE A 515 -25.13 5.75 -10.36
CA ILE A 515 -26.03 6.72 -9.71
C ILE A 515 -25.72 6.82 -8.20
N ASP A 516 -26.08 7.91 -7.54
CA ASP A 516 -25.83 8.20 -6.11
C ASP A 516 -24.34 8.29 -5.70
N SER A 517 -23.41 7.80 -6.51
CA SER A 517 -21.97 7.92 -6.24
C SER A 517 -21.53 9.39 -6.23
N PRO A 518 -20.74 9.83 -5.23
CA PRO A 518 -20.21 11.20 -5.14
C PRO A 518 -19.01 11.45 -6.06
N VAL A 519 -18.50 10.40 -6.70
CA VAL A 519 -17.42 10.43 -7.69
C VAL A 519 -18.05 10.33 -9.08
N ILE A 520 -17.79 11.35 -9.91
CA ILE A 520 -18.26 11.42 -11.29
C ILE A 520 -17.04 11.59 -12.18
N CYS A 521 -16.91 10.77 -13.22
CA CYS A 521 -15.76 10.82 -14.11
C CYS A 521 -16.19 11.02 -15.57
N VAL A 522 -15.47 11.90 -16.28
CA VAL A 522 -15.62 12.15 -17.72
C VAL A 522 -14.35 11.66 -18.42
N LEU A 523 -14.50 10.77 -19.40
CA LEU A 523 -13.34 10.24 -20.12
C LEU A 523 -12.65 11.31 -20.99
N LEU A 524 -11.32 11.32 -20.95
CA LEU A 524 -10.39 12.18 -21.69
C LEU A 524 -9.46 11.30 -22.51
N CYS A 525 -10.04 10.56 -23.47
CA CYS A 525 -9.44 9.38 -24.10
C CYS A 525 -8.13 9.64 -24.87
N VAL A 526 -7.81 10.90 -25.17
CA VAL A 526 -6.60 11.33 -25.89
C VAL A 526 -5.66 12.06 -24.91
N PRO A 527 -4.39 11.65 -24.74
CA PRO A 527 -3.48 12.21 -23.72
C PRO A 527 -3.30 13.74 -23.73
N GLU A 528 -3.44 14.40 -24.88
CA GLU A 528 -3.32 15.88 -24.97
C GLU A 528 -4.54 16.62 -24.39
N THR A 529 -5.71 15.96 -24.32
CA THR A 529 -6.92 16.53 -23.74
C THR A 529 -6.79 16.67 -22.23
N VAL A 530 -6.02 15.81 -21.56
CA VAL A 530 -5.76 15.84 -20.10
C VAL A 530 -5.27 17.22 -19.61
N PRO A 531 -4.11 17.75 -20.05
CA PRO A 531 -3.65 19.07 -19.62
C PRO A 531 -4.47 20.22 -20.20
N THR A 532 -5.02 20.07 -21.41
CA THR A 532 -5.81 21.12 -22.07
C THR A 532 -7.13 21.34 -21.32
N PHE A 533 -7.81 20.26 -20.96
CA PHE A 533 -9.01 20.25 -20.14
C PHE A 533 -8.76 20.87 -18.76
N PHE A 534 -7.71 20.42 -18.06
CA PHE A 534 -7.36 20.96 -16.75
C PHE A 534 -7.15 22.49 -16.79
N ARG A 535 -6.34 22.97 -17.75
CA ARG A 535 -6.04 24.41 -17.91
C ARG A 535 -7.29 25.20 -18.31
N ALA A 536 -8.13 24.66 -19.19
CA ALA A 536 -9.39 25.29 -19.62
C ALA A 536 -10.44 25.37 -18.51
N ALA A 537 -10.53 24.35 -17.65
CA ALA A 537 -11.38 24.31 -16.46
C ALA A 537 -10.90 25.30 -15.39
N LEU A 538 -9.61 25.28 -15.04
CA LEU A 538 -9.02 26.21 -14.06
C LEU A 538 -9.12 27.67 -14.51
N LYS A 539 -8.96 27.95 -15.81
CA LYS A 539 -9.18 29.29 -16.40
C LYS A 539 -10.61 29.81 -16.18
N ARG A 540 -11.59 28.91 -16.04
CA ARG A 540 -13.02 29.16 -15.77
C ARG A 540 -13.39 28.93 -14.29
N ASN A 541 -12.40 28.98 -13.38
CA ASN A 541 -12.61 28.81 -11.94
C ASN A 541 -13.26 27.46 -11.55
N LEU A 542 -13.01 26.39 -12.32
CA LEU A 542 -13.35 25.03 -11.92
C LEU A 542 -12.09 24.29 -11.48
N ALA A 543 -12.02 23.89 -10.21
CA ALA A 543 -10.96 23.02 -9.71
C ALA A 543 -11.41 21.56 -9.83
N CYS A 544 -10.73 20.77 -10.68
CA CYS A 544 -11.04 19.36 -10.93
C CYS A 544 -9.74 18.54 -10.95
N VAL A 545 -9.85 17.23 -10.74
CA VAL A 545 -8.70 16.32 -10.86
C VAL A 545 -8.67 15.74 -12.27
N VAL A 546 -7.51 15.74 -12.93
CA VAL A 546 -7.29 14.95 -14.14
C VAL A 546 -6.32 13.81 -13.87
N VAL A 547 -6.59 12.64 -14.46
CA VAL A 547 -5.80 11.41 -14.26
C VAL A 547 -5.52 10.78 -15.62
N GLY A 548 -4.30 10.30 -15.81
CA GLY A 548 -3.87 9.63 -17.04
C GLY A 548 -2.76 8.61 -16.77
N TYR A 549 -2.16 8.08 -17.82
CA TYR A 549 -1.06 7.12 -17.73
C TYR A 549 0.13 7.66 -16.91
N PRO A 550 0.73 6.86 -16.00
CA PRO A 550 0.53 5.42 -15.78
C PRO A 550 -0.58 5.05 -14.79
N ALA A 551 -1.22 6.01 -14.12
CA ALA A 551 -2.20 5.73 -13.06
C ALA A 551 -3.48 5.05 -13.58
N VAL A 552 -3.85 5.33 -14.84
CA VAL A 552 -4.89 4.62 -15.60
C VAL A 552 -4.35 4.27 -17.01
N PRO A 553 -4.89 3.24 -17.69
CA PRO A 553 -4.51 2.95 -19.08
C PRO A 553 -4.69 4.17 -20.01
N VAL A 554 -3.87 4.29 -21.05
CA VAL A 554 -3.79 5.49 -21.93
C VAL A 554 -5.17 5.96 -22.41
N LEU A 555 -5.98 5.03 -22.95
CA LEU A 555 -7.33 5.29 -23.48
C LEU A 555 -8.38 5.60 -22.39
N LEU A 556 -8.08 5.32 -21.13
CA LEU A 556 -8.97 5.49 -19.98
C LEU A 556 -8.55 6.66 -19.07
N SER A 557 -7.73 7.57 -19.60
CA SER A 557 -7.46 8.89 -19.01
C SER A 557 -8.78 9.65 -18.84
N ARG A 558 -8.92 10.47 -17.78
CA ARG A 558 -10.22 11.05 -17.37
C ARG A 558 -10.09 12.31 -16.50
N ALA A 559 -11.12 13.14 -16.51
CA ALA A 559 -11.38 14.14 -15.48
C ALA A 559 -12.31 13.53 -14.41
N ARG A 560 -12.00 13.77 -13.14
CA ARG A 560 -12.79 13.32 -11.99
C ARG A 560 -13.29 14.52 -11.20
N PHE A 561 -14.58 14.50 -10.93
CA PHE A 561 -15.32 15.46 -10.11
C PHE A 561 -15.75 14.76 -8.83
N CYS A 562 -15.44 15.37 -7.69
CA CYS A 562 -15.91 14.96 -6.37
C CYS A 562 -16.97 15.97 -5.93
N VAL A 563 -18.21 15.52 -5.79
CA VAL A 563 -19.34 16.38 -5.42
C VAL A 563 -19.47 16.45 -3.90
N SER A 564 -19.84 17.63 -3.39
CA SER A 564 -20.03 17.91 -1.98
C SER A 564 -21.50 18.24 -1.68
N ALA A 565 -21.94 17.89 -0.46
CA ALA A 565 -23.15 18.41 0.16
C ALA A 565 -23.14 19.95 0.29
N SER A 566 -21.95 20.58 0.33
CA SER A 566 -21.81 22.03 0.41
C SER A 566 -21.91 22.75 -0.95
N HIS A 567 -22.08 22.03 -2.07
CA HIS A 567 -22.32 22.67 -3.36
C HIS A 567 -23.75 23.19 -3.46
N THR A 568 -23.92 24.45 -3.88
CA THR A 568 -25.25 24.99 -4.18
C THR A 568 -25.67 24.61 -5.59
N ARG A 569 -26.96 24.73 -5.89
CA ARG A 569 -27.49 24.43 -7.23
C ARG A 569 -26.87 25.31 -8.30
N GLU A 570 -26.70 26.60 -8.00
CA GLU A 570 -26.11 27.60 -8.88
C GLU A 570 -24.63 27.32 -9.20
N GLN A 571 -23.89 26.76 -8.24
CA GLN A 571 -22.51 26.31 -8.46
C GLN A 571 -22.45 25.12 -9.44
N ILE A 572 -23.44 24.22 -9.38
CA ILE A 572 -23.53 23.07 -10.29
C ILE A 572 -23.99 23.54 -11.67
N ASP A 573 -24.98 24.43 -11.77
CA ASP A 573 -25.45 25.03 -13.03
C ASP A 573 -24.31 25.81 -13.72
N TYR A 574 -23.53 26.59 -12.95
CA TYR A 574 -22.32 27.23 -13.46
C TYR A 574 -21.30 26.21 -13.97
N THR A 575 -21.06 25.14 -13.20
CA THR A 575 -20.17 24.04 -13.60
C THR A 575 -20.61 23.44 -14.94
N ILE A 576 -21.89 23.11 -15.11
CA ILE A 576 -22.46 22.58 -16.36
C ILE A 576 -22.26 23.57 -17.53
N SER A 577 -22.54 24.86 -17.30
CA SER A 577 -22.36 25.89 -18.33
C SER A 577 -20.91 26.02 -18.79
N MET A 578 -19.95 25.96 -17.85
CA MET A 578 -18.52 26.03 -18.16
C MET A 578 -18.02 24.72 -18.76
N MET A 579 -18.53 23.57 -18.35
CA MET A 579 -18.23 22.26 -18.93
C MET A 579 -18.63 22.19 -20.40
N LYS A 580 -19.74 22.80 -20.81
CA LYS A 580 -20.12 22.93 -22.23
C LYS A 580 -19.06 23.68 -23.05
N GLU A 581 -18.54 24.78 -22.52
CA GLU A 581 -17.48 25.57 -23.17
C GLU A 581 -16.12 24.86 -23.17
N VAL A 582 -15.75 24.19 -22.07
CA VAL A 582 -14.52 23.36 -22.01
C VAL A 582 -14.61 22.18 -22.98
N ALA A 583 -15.76 21.51 -23.06
CA ALA A 583 -15.97 20.39 -23.97
C ALA A 583 -15.83 20.80 -25.44
N LYS A 584 -16.33 21.99 -25.79
CA LYS A 584 -16.16 22.61 -27.11
C LYS A 584 -14.71 23.01 -27.40
N GLU A 585 -13.98 23.54 -26.41
CA GLU A 585 -12.56 23.91 -26.55
C GLU A 585 -11.64 22.69 -26.67
N THR A 586 -12.00 21.57 -26.03
CA THR A 586 -11.17 20.35 -25.96
C THR A 586 -11.57 19.23 -26.93
N GLY A 587 -12.76 19.31 -27.56
CA GLY A 587 -13.22 18.33 -28.55
C GLY A 587 -13.67 16.98 -27.97
N ILE A 588 -14.03 16.92 -26.68
CA ILE A 588 -14.36 15.67 -25.96
C ILE A 588 -15.83 15.19 -26.10
N CYS A 589 -16.61 15.82 -26.98
CA CYS A 589 -17.97 15.36 -27.30
C CYS A 589 -17.90 14.18 -28.28
N TYR A 590 -17.65 12.98 -27.76
CA TYR A 590 -17.66 11.76 -28.55
C TYR A 590 -19.12 11.38 -28.87
N ASP A 591 -19.47 11.30 -30.15
CA ASP A 591 -20.84 11.05 -30.59
C ASP A 591 -21.22 9.56 -30.47
N ASN A 592 -21.49 9.11 -29.24
CA ASN A 592 -21.92 7.75 -28.91
C ASN A 592 -22.94 7.78 -27.76
N SER A 593 -24.21 7.55 -28.08
CA SER A 593 -25.31 7.44 -27.09
C SER A 593 -25.43 6.01 -26.56
N VAL A 594 -25.44 5.84 -25.23
CA VAL A 594 -25.84 4.58 -24.58
C VAL A 594 -27.35 4.63 -24.28
N PRO A 595 -28.16 3.63 -24.66
CA PRO A 595 -29.57 3.56 -24.31
C PRO A 595 -29.79 3.46 -22.79
N GLU A 596 -30.75 4.22 -22.27
CA GLU A 596 -30.97 4.39 -20.82
C GLU A 596 -31.71 3.21 -20.16
N GLU A 597 -32.25 2.27 -20.96
CA GLU A 597 -33.14 1.20 -20.51
C GLU A 597 -32.44 0.07 -19.72
N GLU A 598 -31.17 -0.25 -20.02
CA GLU A 598 -30.46 -1.33 -19.30
C GLU A 598 -30.12 -0.97 -17.85
N ALA A 599 -29.95 0.31 -17.52
CA ALA A 599 -29.64 0.78 -16.16
C ALA A 599 -30.87 0.81 -15.22
N ILE A 600 -32.08 0.79 -15.78
CA ILE A 600 -33.34 0.94 -15.03
C ILE A 600 -33.91 -0.44 -14.61
N SER A 601 -33.70 -1.46 -15.45
CA SER A 601 -34.26 -2.81 -15.28
C SER A 601 -33.94 -3.46 -13.92
N TYR A 602 -32.77 -3.20 -13.33
CA TYR A 602 -32.34 -3.88 -12.09
C TYR A 602 -33.02 -3.36 -10.81
N ARG A 603 -33.57 -2.13 -10.80
CA ARG A 603 -34.15 -1.54 -9.57
C ARG A 603 -35.57 -2.02 -9.27
N HIS A 604 -36.34 -2.38 -10.29
CA HIS A 604 -37.76 -2.74 -10.12
C HIS A 604 -37.97 -4.12 -9.44
N TRP A 605 -36.92 -4.95 -9.33
CA TRP A 605 -37.00 -6.27 -8.69
C TRP A 605 -36.70 -6.24 -7.18
N LEU A 606 -36.29 -5.10 -6.62
CA LEU A 606 -35.76 -4.99 -5.25
C LEU A 606 -36.82 -4.81 -4.15
N SER A 607 -38.10 -4.70 -4.48
CA SER A 607 -39.14 -4.17 -3.58
C SER A 607 -39.97 -5.20 -2.81
N HIS A 608 -39.76 -6.51 -3.00
CA HIS A 608 -40.71 -7.54 -2.53
C HIS A 608 -40.09 -8.83 -1.95
N ALA A 609 -39.32 -8.73 -0.86
CA ALA A 609 -38.93 -9.89 -0.04
C ALA A 609 -38.95 -9.55 1.47
N PRO A 610 -39.45 -10.43 2.36
CA PRO A 610 -39.75 -10.07 3.75
C PRO A 610 -38.51 -10.09 4.67
N VAL A 611 -38.50 -9.17 5.63
CA VAL A 611 -37.41 -8.95 6.61
C VAL A 611 -37.77 -9.58 7.95
N GLY A 612 -36.82 -10.29 8.57
CA GLY A 612 -36.95 -10.86 9.91
C GLY A 612 -36.14 -10.06 10.93
N ASP A 613 -36.81 -9.57 11.98
CA ASP A 613 -36.28 -8.62 12.95
C ASP A 613 -36.05 -9.28 14.33
N ARG A 614 -34.91 -8.98 14.99
CA ARG A 614 -34.62 -9.33 16.39
C ARG A 614 -33.61 -8.36 17.00
N THR A 615 -34.04 -7.69 18.06
CA THR A 615 -33.24 -6.79 18.90
C THR A 615 -32.57 -7.56 20.05
N VAL A 616 -31.36 -7.14 20.44
CA VAL A 616 -30.71 -7.51 21.71
C VAL A 616 -30.08 -6.27 22.32
N SER A 617 -30.28 -6.10 23.64
CA SER A 617 -29.78 -4.97 24.43
C SER A 617 -28.35 -5.23 24.91
N SER A 618 -27.51 -4.19 24.92
CA SER A 618 -26.25 -4.14 25.65
C SER A 618 -26.38 -3.24 26.89
N THR A 619 -25.57 -3.52 27.91
CA THR A 619 -25.36 -2.67 29.09
C THR A 619 -23.85 -2.42 29.24
N PRO A 620 -23.40 -1.19 29.55
CA PRO A 620 -21.99 -0.89 29.72
C PRO A 620 -21.49 -1.33 31.11
N VAL A 621 -20.19 -1.67 31.19
CA VAL A 621 -19.48 -1.88 32.46
C VAL A 621 -18.46 -0.77 32.62
N GLU A 622 -18.70 0.11 33.59
CA GLU A 622 -17.74 1.12 34.05
C GLU A 622 -16.85 0.54 35.17
N GLY A 623 -15.70 1.20 35.39
CA GLY A 623 -15.07 1.26 36.71
C GLY A 623 -13.64 0.75 36.81
N ALA A 624 -12.68 1.68 36.81
CA ALA A 624 -11.40 1.54 37.50
C ALA A 624 -10.72 2.92 37.72
N ASP A 625 -11.30 3.76 38.58
CA ASP A 625 -10.59 4.92 39.12
C ASP A 625 -9.41 4.47 39.99
N ARG A 626 -8.26 5.14 39.85
CA ARG A 626 -7.12 5.04 40.77
C ARG A 626 -6.41 6.39 40.91
N ASP A 627 -6.85 7.17 41.89
CA ASP A 627 -6.20 8.42 42.30
C ASP A 627 -4.85 8.19 42.99
N ALA A 628 -3.79 8.04 42.18
CA ALA A 628 -2.42 8.26 42.62
C ALA A 628 -1.64 8.92 41.47
N PRO A 629 -0.95 10.07 41.71
CA PRO A 629 -0.15 10.72 40.67
C PRO A 629 1.06 9.84 40.34
N LEU A 630 0.99 9.12 39.22
CA LEU A 630 2.10 8.35 38.67
C LEU A 630 3.10 9.28 37.99
N GLN A 631 4.39 8.96 38.10
CA GLN A 631 5.45 9.63 37.35
C GLN A 631 5.63 8.94 35.99
N GLU A 632 5.23 9.63 34.93
CA GLU A 632 5.15 9.13 33.56
C GLU A 632 6.50 9.23 32.83
N PHE A 633 6.96 8.12 32.24
CA PHE A 633 8.19 8.02 31.43
C PHE A 633 8.00 7.25 30.10
N ALA A 634 6.79 6.77 29.78
CA ALA A 634 6.49 6.08 28.52
C ALA A 634 6.03 7.02 27.40
N VAL A 635 5.37 8.14 27.72
CA VAL A 635 4.92 9.13 26.71
C VAL A 635 6.10 10.02 26.26
N PHE A 636 6.34 10.05 24.95
CA PHE A 636 7.39 10.88 24.34
C PHE A 636 6.96 12.37 24.26
N ASP A 637 7.36 13.17 25.26
CA ASP A 637 7.26 14.64 25.24
C ASP A 637 8.55 15.33 25.77
N PRO A 638 9.72 15.12 25.13
CA PRO A 638 11.02 15.56 25.64
C PRO A 638 11.14 17.08 25.82
N LEU A 639 10.43 17.86 25.01
CA LEU A 639 10.43 19.32 25.08
C LEU A 639 9.24 19.89 25.86
N SER A 640 8.41 19.03 26.47
CA SER A 640 7.17 19.41 27.17
C SER A 640 6.17 20.20 26.29
N LEU A 641 6.19 19.96 24.99
CA LEU A 641 5.36 20.63 23.97
C LEU A 641 3.96 20.01 23.85
N ILE A 642 3.73 18.82 24.39
CA ILE A 642 2.40 18.20 24.44
C ILE A 642 1.67 18.66 25.70
N HIS A 643 2.29 18.50 26.87
CA HIS A 643 1.65 18.82 28.16
C HIS A 643 1.67 20.32 28.52
N SER A 644 2.64 21.08 28.01
CA SER A 644 2.76 22.51 28.31
C SER A 644 3.25 23.31 27.10
N PRO A 645 2.50 23.32 25.98
CA PRO A 645 2.88 24.07 24.79
C PRO A 645 2.90 25.58 25.06
N PRO A 646 3.93 26.31 24.58
CA PRO A 646 3.93 27.77 24.63
C PRO A 646 2.77 28.35 23.82
N LYS A 647 2.15 29.44 24.29
CA LYS A 647 1.08 30.17 23.57
C LYS A 647 1.48 30.55 22.13
N ALA A 648 2.75 30.92 21.94
CA ALA A 648 3.32 31.26 20.63
C ALA A 648 3.38 30.07 19.64
N VAL A 649 3.09 28.85 20.08
CA VAL A 649 2.90 27.65 19.25
C VAL A 649 1.40 27.34 19.06
N THR A 650 0.59 27.48 20.12
CA THR A 650 -0.85 27.12 20.07
C THR A 650 -1.73 28.17 19.39
N GLU A 651 -1.51 29.46 19.66
CA GLU A 651 -2.36 30.55 19.15
C GLU A 651 -2.35 30.64 17.62
N PRO A 652 -1.20 30.51 16.91
CA PRO A 652 -1.18 30.44 15.45
C PRO A 652 -1.92 29.21 14.89
N ALA A 653 -1.89 28.08 15.59
CA ALA A 653 -2.58 26.87 15.17
C ALA A 653 -4.10 26.95 15.41
N PHE A 654 -4.55 27.59 16.50
CA PHE A 654 -5.97 27.91 16.70
C PHE A 654 -6.50 28.86 15.62
N ALA A 655 -5.71 29.86 15.20
CA ALA A 655 -6.10 30.73 14.09
C ALA A 655 -6.28 29.96 12.77
N VAL A 656 -5.40 28.99 12.46
CA VAL A 656 -5.55 28.11 11.29
C VAL A 656 -6.80 27.22 11.40
N ILE A 657 -7.12 26.69 12.59
CA ILE A 657 -8.34 25.90 12.81
C ILE A 657 -9.60 26.76 12.64
N ASP A 658 -9.60 27.98 13.17
CA ASP A 658 -10.73 28.90 13.07
C ASP A 658 -10.94 29.39 11.61
N GLU A 659 -9.87 29.66 10.87
CA GLU A 659 -9.93 30.04 9.45
C GLU A 659 -10.34 28.86 8.54
N ARG A 660 -9.78 27.66 8.76
CA ARG A 660 -9.79 26.58 7.76
C ARG A 660 -10.38 25.24 8.20
N GLY A 661 -10.70 25.05 9.48
CA GLY A 661 -11.04 23.74 10.03
C GLY A 661 -9.84 22.79 10.05
N VAL A 662 -10.10 21.48 10.07
CA VAL A 662 -9.05 20.44 10.15
C VAL A 662 -8.44 20.12 8.76
N GLY A 663 -9.16 20.35 7.66
CA GLY A 663 -8.56 20.64 6.35
C GLY A 663 -7.94 19.51 5.53
N ALA A 664 -7.87 18.27 6.02
CA ALA A 664 -7.10 17.17 5.38
C ALA A 664 -7.78 16.50 4.15
N CYS A 665 -8.58 17.24 3.38
CA CYS A 665 -9.47 16.70 2.32
C CYS A 665 -8.79 16.39 0.98
N GLY A 666 -7.82 15.47 0.98
CA GLY A 666 -7.28 14.87 -0.25
C GLY A 666 -5.75 14.74 -0.26
N PRO A 667 -5.19 14.05 -1.28
CA PRO A 667 -3.76 13.81 -1.35
C PRO A 667 -2.99 15.04 -1.83
N ARG A 668 -1.72 15.11 -1.37
CA ARG A 668 -0.72 16.11 -1.76
C ARG A 668 -0.58 16.25 -3.29
N GLY A 669 -0.69 15.13 -4.01
CA GLY A 669 -0.61 15.06 -5.48
C GLY A 669 -1.75 15.75 -6.24
N PHE A 670 -2.86 16.08 -5.58
CA PHE A 670 -3.99 16.81 -6.17
C PHE A 670 -4.13 18.20 -5.56
N TYR A 671 -5.05 18.40 -4.62
CA TYR A 671 -5.35 19.70 -3.99
C TYR A 671 -5.17 19.68 -2.46
N GLY A 672 -4.57 18.62 -1.90
CA GLY A 672 -4.33 18.49 -0.46
C GLY A 672 -3.18 19.36 0.09
N THR A 673 -2.39 20.00 -0.77
CA THR A 673 -1.24 20.81 -0.35
C THR A 673 -1.69 22.24 -0.03
N THR A 674 -1.34 22.75 1.15
CA THR A 674 -1.66 24.12 1.58
C THR A 674 -0.40 24.95 1.83
N LEU A 675 -0.53 26.26 2.04
CA LEU A 675 0.61 27.13 2.36
C LEU A 675 1.35 26.74 3.65
N GLU A 676 0.63 26.22 4.64
CA GLU A 676 1.18 25.79 5.94
C GLU A 676 2.10 24.56 5.79
N HIS A 677 1.82 23.70 4.80
CA HIS A 677 2.70 22.59 4.44
C HIS A 677 4.02 23.09 3.84
N LEU A 678 3.95 24.07 2.95
CA LEU A 678 5.14 24.63 2.29
C LEU A 678 5.98 25.51 3.24
N GLU A 679 5.34 26.20 4.20
CA GLU A 679 6.04 26.89 5.28
C GLU A 679 6.84 25.89 6.12
N LEU A 680 6.21 24.77 6.52
CA LEU A 680 6.87 23.73 7.30
C LEU A 680 8.03 23.05 6.54
N GLU A 681 7.84 22.71 5.26
CA GLU A 681 8.92 22.14 4.43
C GLU A 681 10.12 23.07 4.31
N LYS A 682 9.87 24.38 4.16
CA LYS A 682 10.92 25.38 4.18
C LYS A 682 11.60 25.44 5.55
N VAL A 683 10.85 25.48 6.64
CA VAL A 683 11.42 25.57 8.00
C VAL A 683 12.24 24.32 8.37
N ILE A 684 11.80 23.12 7.98
CA ILE A 684 12.55 21.88 8.21
C ILE A 684 13.89 21.89 7.45
N LYS A 685 13.89 22.23 6.15
CA LYS A 685 15.13 22.22 5.35
C LYS A 685 16.09 23.33 5.78
N ASP A 686 15.58 24.51 6.13
CA ASP A 686 16.38 25.63 6.60
C ASP A 686 16.97 25.31 7.99
N PHE A 687 16.21 24.64 8.86
CA PHE A 687 16.69 24.18 10.18
C PHE A 687 17.80 23.12 10.08
N LEU A 688 17.66 22.15 9.17
CA LEU A 688 18.61 21.05 8.97
C LEU A 688 19.72 21.35 7.95
N GLU A 689 19.75 22.55 7.34
CA GLU A 689 20.74 22.95 6.32
C GLU A 689 20.80 21.99 5.11
N THR A 690 19.63 21.65 4.57
CA THR A 690 19.44 20.77 3.41
C THR A 690 18.74 21.48 2.24
N GLU A 691 18.84 20.91 1.03
CA GLU A 691 18.30 21.56 -0.17
C GLU A 691 16.76 21.58 -0.19
N ALA A 692 16.14 20.50 0.30
CA ALA A 692 14.72 20.23 0.18
C ALA A 692 14.19 19.32 1.31
N ALA A 693 12.88 19.41 1.55
CA ALA A 693 12.12 18.57 2.48
C ALA A 693 10.80 18.11 1.83
N ILE A 694 10.26 16.99 2.32
CA ILE A 694 8.92 16.47 1.98
C ILE A 694 8.20 15.99 3.24
N LEU A 695 6.91 16.31 3.36
CA LEU A 695 6.06 15.91 4.49
C LEU A 695 5.20 14.68 4.20
N TYR A 696 5.06 13.83 5.21
CA TYR A 696 4.15 12.69 5.28
C TYR A 696 3.14 12.90 6.41
N SER A 697 1.89 12.42 6.23
CA SER A 697 0.81 12.60 7.21
C SER A 697 0.88 11.70 8.46
N HIS A 698 1.91 10.85 8.55
CA HIS A 698 2.18 9.99 9.69
C HIS A 698 3.65 9.52 9.69
N HIS A 699 4.35 9.54 10.84
CA HIS A 699 5.77 9.18 10.90
C HIS A 699 6.05 7.71 10.49
N ALA A 700 5.19 6.78 10.91
CA ALA A 700 5.43 5.33 10.77
C ALA A 700 5.55 4.83 9.31
N LEU A 701 5.08 5.62 8.33
CA LEU A 701 5.23 5.33 6.90
C LEU A 701 6.29 6.17 6.19
N THR A 702 6.96 7.11 6.86
CA THR A 702 8.00 7.96 6.26
C THR A 702 9.20 7.14 5.81
N ALA A 703 9.87 6.44 6.75
CA ALA A 703 11.01 5.58 6.45
C ALA A 703 10.66 4.46 5.45
N SER A 704 9.47 3.85 5.59
CA SER A 704 9.06 2.77 4.68
C SER A 704 8.79 3.27 3.25
N SER A 705 8.20 4.45 3.10
CA SER A 705 7.93 5.06 1.78
C SER A 705 9.21 5.54 1.12
N ALA A 706 10.13 6.16 1.87
CA ALA A 706 11.43 6.58 1.38
C ALA A 706 12.25 5.39 0.89
N ALA A 707 12.47 4.38 1.75
CA ALA A 707 13.21 3.17 1.36
C ALA A 707 12.58 2.44 0.16
N GLN A 708 11.24 2.36 0.08
CA GLN A 708 10.55 1.79 -1.09
C GLN A 708 10.75 2.60 -2.38
N ALA A 709 10.80 3.94 -2.30
CA ALA A 709 10.99 4.80 -3.46
C ALA A 709 12.40 4.63 -4.09
N PHE A 710 13.43 4.42 -3.28
CA PHE A 710 14.83 4.40 -3.74
C PHE A 710 15.43 3.01 -3.89
N ILE A 711 15.34 2.15 -2.88
CA ILE A 711 15.99 0.84 -2.88
C ILE A 711 15.34 -0.05 -3.96
N LYS A 712 16.15 -0.77 -4.73
CA LYS A 712 15.68 -1.66 -5.79
C LYS A 712 16.04 -3.12 -5.51
N LYS A 713 15.32 -4.02 -6.17
CA LYS A 713 15.43 -5.48 -6.08
C LYS A 713 16.86 -6.05 -6.16
N ASN A 714 17.75 -5.41 -6.92
CA ASN A 714 19.12 -5.85 -7.17
C ASN A 714 20.18 -5.08 -6.37
N ASP A 715 19.81 -4.03 -5.64
CA ASP A 715 20.74 -3.32 -4.77
C ASP A 715 21.23 -4.23 -3.62
N PHE A 716 22.35 -3.86 -3.02
CA PHE A 716 22.86 -4.40 -1.77
C PHE A 716 22.49 -3.47 -0.63
N VAL A 717 21.92 -4.01 0.44
CA VAL A 717 21.45 -3.23 1.60
C VAL A 717 22.11 -3.77 2.86
N ILE A 718 22.91 -2.94 3.50
CA ILE A 718 23.53 -3.20 4.81
C ILE A 718 22.66 -2.48 5.84
N ILE A 719 21.98 -3.24 6.68
CA ILE A 719 20.99 -2.73 7.65
C ILE A 719 21.46 -2.95 9.09
N HIS A 720 21.43 -1.89 9.89
CA HIS A 720 21.83 -1.95 11.31
C HIS A 720 20.92 -2.89 12.11
N LYS A 721 21.48 -3.68 13.05
CA LYS A 721 20.76 -4.70 13.82
C LYS A 721 19.51 -4.20 14.56
N TYR A 722 19.54 -2.95 15.03
CA TYR A 722 18.43 -2.32 15.75
C TYR A 722 17.55 -1.44 14.85
N ALA A 723 17.71 -1.50 13.53
CA ALA A 723 16.91 -0.70 12.59
C ALA A 723 15.41 -0.78 12.89
N THR A 724 14.69 0.34 12.88
CA THR A 724 13.27 0.42 13.26
C THR A 724 12.33 -0.33 12.30
N TYR A 725 11.10 -0.58 12.76
CA TYR A 725 10.10 -1.30 11.97
C TYR A 725 9.79 -0.62 10.62
N GLY A 726 9.76 0.72 10.59
CA GLY A 726 9.54 1.50 9.36
C GLY A 726 10.61 1.23 8.31
N ILE A 727 11.89 1.29 8.72
CA ILE A 727 13.03 0.93 7.87
C ILE A 727 12.91 -0.52 7.35
N ARG A 728 12.75 -1.50 8.25
CA ARG A 728 12.66 -2.92 7.87
C ARG A 728 11.53 -3.19 6.88
N THR A 729 10.39 -2.53 7.09
CA THR A 729 9.21 -2.63 6.21
C THR A 729 9.49 -2.04 4.83
N GLY A 730 10.15 -0.88 4.76
CA GLY A 730 10.57 -0.28 3.49
C GLY A 730 11.56 -1.14 2.70
N VAL A 731 12.57 -1.69 3.37
CA VAL A 731 13.52 -2.63 2.75
C VAL A 731 12.80 -3.89 2.25
N LYS A 732 11.86 -4.46 3.02
CA LYS A 732 11.02 -5.59 2.57
C LYS A 732 10.15 -5.22 1.35
N LEU A 733 9.53 -4.05 1.37
CA LEU A 733 8.67 -3.53 0.28
C LEU A 733 9.45 -3.24 -1.02
N SER A 734 10.73 -2.86 -0.92
CA SER A 734 11.63 -2.70 -2.08
C SER A 734 11.87 -4.00 -2.85
N ARG A 735 11.58 -5.16 -2.23
CA ARG A 735 11.90 -6.51 -2.72
C ARG A 735 13.40 -6.73 -2.98
N CYS A 736 14.27 -5.96 -2.30
CA CYS A 736 15.72 -6.17 -2.30
C CYS A 736 16.06 -7.63 -1.94
N ARG A 737 16.93 -8.25 -2.74
CA ARG A 737 17.36 -9.64 -2.55
C ARG A 737 18.61 -9.80 -1.70
N ASN A 738 19.43 -8.74 -1.61
CA ASN A 738 20.78 -8.78 -1.08
C ASN A 738 20.88 -7.95 0.22
N VAL A 739 20.08 -8.30 1.22
CA VAL A 739 20.09 -7.64 2.53
C VAL A 739 21.06 -8.35 3.47
N THR A 740 21.94 -7.58 4.11
CA THR A 740 22.95 -8.03 5.08
C THR A 740 22.77 -7.26 6.38
N TRP A 741 22.76 -7.96 7.52
CA TRP A 741 22.69 -7.30 8.83
C TRP A 741 24.08 -6.86 9.29
N TRP A 742 24.14 -5.71 9.93
CA TRP A 742 25.35 -5.12 10.48
C TRP A 742 25.20 -4.90 11.99
N SER A 743 26.23 -5.22 12.77
CA SER A 743 26.16 -5.21 14.23
C SER A 743 26.26 -3.83 14.88
N GLY A 744 26.64 -2.78 14.14
CA GLY A 744 26.98 -1.47 14.69
C GLY A 744 28.49 -1.23 14.85
N ASP A 745 29.31 -2.27 14.70
CA ASP A 745 30.77 -2.16 14.69
C ASP A 745 31.29 -1.52 13.39
N ILE A 746 32.09 -0.44 13.49
CA ILE A 746 32.51 0.32 12.31
C ILE A 746 33.47 -0.46 11.40
N ASP A 747 34.31 -1.32 11.96
CA ASP A 747 35.29 -2.08 11.17
C ASP A 747 34.55 -3.19 10.38
N GLU A 748 33.52 -3.82 11.00
CA GLU A 748 32.57 -4.69 10.27
C GLU A 748 31.84 -3.93 9.14
N LEU A 749 31.43 -2.68 9.36
CA LEU A 749 30.77 -1.89 8.31
C LEU A 749 31.70 -1.65 7.11
N PHE A 750 32.96 -1.29 7.38
CA PHE A 750 33.97 -1.07 6.34
C PHE A 750 34.13 -2.34 5.47
N ASP A 751 34.35 -3.48 6.11
CA ASP A 751 34.52 -4.77 5.43
C ASP A 751 33.28 -5.15 4.59
N LEU A 752 32.08 -4.95 5.15
CA LEU A 752 30.82 -5.21 4.44
C LEU A 752 30.63 -4.30 3.23
N VAL A 753 30.87 -2.99 3.37
CA VAL A 753 30.74 -2.02 2.27
C VAL A 753 31.78 -2.31 1.19
N GLU A 754 33.04 -2.55 1.54
CA GLU A 754 34.08 -2.88 0.57
C GLU A 754 33.73 -4.16 -0.21
N ALA A 755 33.35 -5.23 0.50
CA ALA A 755 32.96 -6.49 -0.13
C ALA A 755 31.80 -6.31 -1.12
N LYS A 756 30.77 -5.54 -0.74
CA LYS A 756 29.63 -5.27 -1.64
C LYS A 756 29.97 -4.35 -2.81
N MET A 757 30.88 -3.39 -2.63
CA MET A 757 31.37 -2.60 -3.77
C MET A 757 32.21 -3.43 -4.76
N ARG A 758 32.98 -4.41 -4.28
CA ARG A 758 33.67 -5.37 -5.15
C ARG A 758 32.67 -6.24 -5.92
N GLU A 759 31.59 -6.71 -5.28
CA GLU A 759 30.49 -7.42 -5.94
C GLU A 759 29.79 -6.55 -7.01
N VAL A 760 29.51 -5.27 -6.72
CA VAL A 760 28.93 -4.32 -7.67
C VAL A 760 29.83 -4.12 -8.89
N LYS A 761 31.14 -3.93 -8.72
CA LYS A 761 32.11 -3.77 -9.81
C LYS A 761 32.22 -5.00 -10.73
N LEU A 762 31.88 -6.19 -10.22
CA LEU A 762 31.86 -7.45 -10.97
C LEU A 762 30.48 -7.80 -11.56
N SER A 763 29.43 -7.06 -11.19
CA SER A 763 28.06 -7.30 -11.63
C SER A 763 27.84 -6.87 -13.08
N SER A 764 27.14 -7.70 -13.86
CA SER A 764 26.64 -7.33 -15.19
C SER A 764 25.38 -6.44 -15.18
N HIS A 765 24.86 -6.15 -13.98
CA HIS A 765 23.67 -5.31 -13.75
C HIS A 765 24.03 -4.13 -12.85
N VAL A 766 23.41 -2.97 -13.10
CA VAL A 766 23.49 -1.81 -12.19
C VAL A 766 22.90 -2.20 -10.83
N ALA A 767 23.72 -2.10 -9.79
CA ALA A 767 23.37 -2.34 -8.40
C ALA A 767 24.12 -1.31 -7.54
N ARG A 768 23.48 -0.79 -6.51
CA ARG A 768 24.06 0.17 -5.56
C ARG A 768 24.23 -0.48 -4.19
N VAL A 769 25.14 0.05 -3.37
CA VAL A 769 25.26 -0.34 -1.96
C VAL A 769 24.61 0.74 -1.10
N TRP A 770 23.72 0.32 -0.22
CA TRP A 770 23.03 1.16 0.76
C TRP A 770 23.47 0.79 2.17
N VAL A 771 23.79 1.80 2.98
CA VAL A 771 23.85 1.69 4.45
C VAL A 771 22.54 2.28 4.99
N VAL A 772 21.88 1.54 5.89
CA VAL A 772 20.54 1.87 6.38
C VAL A 772 20.46 1.68 7.89
N MET A 773 20.21 2.75 8.64
CA MET A 773 20.28 2.74 10.11
C MET A 773 19.43 3.83 10.76
N ASP A 774 19.10 3.65 12.03
CA ASP A 774 18.66 4.74 12.91
C ASP A 774 19.86 5.31 13.67
N ALA A 775 19.86 6.62 13.89
CA ALA A 775 20.99 7.34 14.47
C ALA A 775 21.20 7.11 15.99
N GLN A 776 20.14 6.72 16.72
CA GLN A 776 20.12 6.69 18.20
C GLN A 776 20.99 5.61 18.87
N PHE A 777 21.68 4.76 18.10
CA PHE A 777 22.34 3.55 18.59
C PHE A 777 23.87 3.67 18.76
N GLY A 778 24.38 4.88 19.04
CA GLY A 778 25.75 5.10 19.52
C GLY A 778 26.88 4.86 18.52
N VAL A 779 26.55 4.87 17.22
CA VAL A 779 27.50 4.69 16.11
C VAL A 779 28.13 6.05 15.75
N ASP A 780 29.46 6.14 15.63
CA ASP A 780 30.13 7.37 15.16
C ASP A 780 29.77 7.67 13.69
N LEU A 781 28.80 8.56 13.52
CA LEU A 781 28.21 8.88 12.22
C LEU A 781 29.22 9.50 11.24
N ARG A 782 30.31 10.11 11.72
CA ARG A 782 31.39 10.58 10.82
C ARG A 782 31.98 9.43 10.04
N LYS A 783 32.39 8.37 10.75
CA LYS A 783 33.02 7.21 10.11
C LYS A 783 32.09 6.50 9.14
N VAL A 784 30.78 6.48 9.43
CA VAL A 784 29.77 5.95 8.48
C VAL A 784 29.70 6.81 7.21
N VAL A 785 29.77 8.14 7.34
CA VAL A 785 29.79 9.07 6.21
C VAL A 785 31.11 9.02 5.45
N ASP A 786 32.25 8.89 6.12
CA ASP A 786 33.56 8.70 5.50
C ASP A 786 33.57 7.41 4.65
N ILE A 787 33.13 6.28 5.23
CA ILE A 787 32.94 5.01 4.50
C ILE A 787 31.96 5.17 3.33
N LYS A 788 30.88 5.94 3.51
CA LYS A 788 29.92 6.23 2.43
C LYS A 788 30.60 6.93 1.25
N ASP A 789 31.34 8.00 1.52
CA ASP A 789 31.94 8.85 0.51
C ASP A 789 33.17 8.20 -0.15
N ASP A 790 34.03 7.52 0.61
CA ASP A 790 35.21 6.78 0.10
C ASP A 790 34.84 5.69 -0.90
N PHE A 791 33.72 5.00 -0.67
CA PHE A 791 33.26 3.89 -1.50
C PHE A 791 32.21 4.27 -2.54
N GLY A 792 31.53 5.41 -2.39
CA GLY A 792 30.38 5.80 -3.21
C GLY A 792 29.09 5.03 -2.87
N ALA A 793 28.89 4.72 -1.59
CA ALA A 793 27.64 4.12 -1.10
C ALA A 793 26.55 5.19 -0.91
N TYR A 794 25.33 4.76 -0.60
CA TYR A 794 24.22 5.65 -0.23
C TYR A 794 23.83 5.45 1.23
N LEU A 795 23.47 6.53 1.93
CA LEU A 795 23.04 6.47 3.33
C LEU A 795 21.57 6.88 3.50
N LEU A 796 20.76 5.97 4.06
CA LEU A 796 19.44 6.28 4.62
C LEU A 796 19.54 6.24 6.15
N LEU A 797 19.37 7.42 6.76
CA LEU A 797 19.43 7.62 8.20
C LEU A 797 18.05 8.02 8.74
N ASP A 798 17.58 7.34 9.78
CA ASP A 798 16.42 7.79 10.57
C ASP A 798 16.92 8.45 11.87
N ASP A 799 16.63 9.74 12.03
CA ASP A 799 16.99 10.58 13.17
C ASP A 799 15.71 11.08 13.90
N THR A 800 14.69 10.22 13.96
CA THR A 800 13.42 10.46 14.66
C THR A 800 13.59 10.89 16.13
N TYR A 801 14.60 10.37 16.83
CA TYR A 801 14.81 10.62 18.26
C TYR A 801 15.88 11.69 18.57
N GLY A 802 16.77 12.02 17.63
CA GLY A 802 17.76 13.08 17.84
C GLY A 802 17.27 14.45 17.37
N ILE A 803 16.54 14.53 16.24
CA ILE A 803 16.09 15.82 15.73
C ILE A 803 15.15 16.51 16.73
N GLY A 804 15.56 17.71 17.14
CA GLY A 804 14.93 18.59 18.13
C GLY A 804 15.42 18.39 19.58
N THR A 805 16.23 17.37 19.87
CA THR A 805 16.71 17.07 21.25
C THR A 805 18.24 16.94 21.36
N VAL A 806 18.91 16.47 20.32
CA VAL A 806 20.35 16.17 20.27
C VAL A 806 21.09 17.23 19.43
N GLY A 807 22.34 17.51 19.80
CA GLY A 807 23.17 18.57 19.19
C GLY A 807 22.97 19.95 19.84
N ALA A 808 23.91 20.86 19.60
CA ALA A 808 23.94 22.18 20.25
C ALA A 808 22.75 23.09 19.87
N THR A 809 22.20 22.93 18.67
CA THR A 809 21.01 23.66 18.20
C THR A 809 19.77 22.78 18.09
N GLY A 810 19.90 21.48 18.37
CA GLY A 810 18.82 20.49 18.27
C GLY A 810 18.72 19.86 16.88
N ARG A 811 19.77 19.90 16.05
CA ARG A 811 19.73 19.38 14.66
C ARG A 811 19.87 17.85 14.56
N GLY A 812 19.96 17.15 15.68
CA GLY A 812 20.07 15.69 15.73
C GLY A 812 21.50 15.18 15.77
N TYR A 813 21.67 13.89 15.49
CA TYR A 813 22.95 13.20 15.61
C TYR A 813 23.97 13.65 14.57
N CYS A 814 23.52 14.16 13.42
CA CYS A 814 24.40 14.82 12.46
C CYS A 814 25.21 15.94 13.14
N GLU A 815 24.55 16.89 13.80
CA GLU A 815 25.22 17.97 14.54
C GLU A 815 26.05 17.44 15.71
N HIS A 816 25.57 16.43 16.46
CA HIS A 816 26.31 15.85 17.57
C HIS A 816 27.67 15.28 17.17
N TYR A 817 27.73 14.54 16.05
CA TYR A 817 28.97 13.98 15.52
C TYR A 817 29.76 14.98 14.65
N GLY A 818 29.27 16.21 14.42
CA GLY A 818 29.93 17.20 13.55
C GLY A 818 29.81 16.92 12.06
N VAL A 819 28.78 16.14 11.67
CA VAL A 819 28.42 15.82 10.29
C VAL A 819 27.36 16.83 9.80
N ARG A 820 27.48 17.31 8.56
CA ARG A 820 26.40 18.11 7.95
C ARG A 820 25.25 17.18 7.54
N CYS A 821 24.00 17.53 7.85
CA CYS A 821 22.84 16.74 7.42
C CYS A 821 22.77 16.55 5.89
N SER A 822 23.30 17.51 5.12
CA SER A 822 23.44 17.43 3.66
C SER A 822 24.48 16.42 3.14
N SER A 823 25.29 15.81 4.03
CA SER A 823 26.14 14.65 3.70
C SER A 823 25.39 13.30 3.79
N VAL A 824 24.13 13.30 4.21
CA VAL A 824 23.21 12.15 4.21
C VAL A 824 22.30 12.24 2.99
N ASP A 825 22.18 11.17 2.20
CA ASP A 825 21.39 11.20 0.96
C ASP A 825 19.88 11.21 1.23
N ILE A 826 19.44 10.47 2.25
CA ILE A 826 18.06 10.39 2.73
C ILE A 826 18.06 10.45 4.26
N LEU A 827 17.70 11.61 4.81
CA LEU A 827 17.51 11.78 6.25
C LEU A 827 16.02 11.80 6.56
N VAL A 828 15.57 10.93 7.47
CA VAL A 828 14.18 10.82 7.95
C VAL A 828 14.07 11.35 9.37
N GLY A 829 12.96 11.99 9.69
CA GLY A 829 12.63 12.40 11.06
C GLY A 829 11.13 12.49 11.31
N SER A 830 10.77 12.71 12.57
CA SER A 830 9.40 12.68 13.06
C SER A 830 8.97 14.04 13.63
N LEU A 831 7.75 14.47 13.33
CA LEU A 831 7.09 15.60 14.00
C LEU A 831 6.35 15.16 15.26
N GLU A 832 6.16 13.85 15.38
CA GLU A 832 5.31 13.18 16.36
C GLU A 832 6.04 13.01 17.72
N GLN A 833 7.33 12.65 17.71
CA GLN A 833 8.07 12.35 18.96
C GLN A 833 8.63 13.58 19.68
N THR A 834 9.13 14.59 18.95
CA THR A 834 9.84 15.74 19.55
C THR A 834 9.04 17.04 19.53
N PHE A 835 8.27 17.28 18.47
CA PHE A 835 7.70 18.60 18.18
C PHE A 835 6.23 18.76 18.60
N GLY A 836 5.64 17.76 19.25
CA GLY A 836 4.26 17.81 19.75
C GLY A 836 3.23 18.02 18.63
N SER A 837 3.42 17.38 17.47
CA SER A 837 2.55 17.53 16.31
C SER A 837 2.24 16.18 15.63
N GLN A 838 1.70 16.20 14.41
CA GLN A 838 1.42 15.04 13.58
C GLN A 838 2.21 15.10 12.26
N GLY A 839 2.76 13.97 11.84
CA GLY A 839 3.48 13.78 10.60
C GLY A 839 4.91 13.27 10.79
N GLY A 840 5.51 12.86 9.68
CA GLY A 840 6.95 12.66 9.53
C GLY A 840 7.47 13.42 8.34
N PHE A 841 8.79 13.53 8.21
CA PHE A 841 9.42 14.24 7.11
C PHE A 841 10.66 13.50 6.61
N CYS A 842 11.02 13.75 5.35
CA CYS A 842 12.32 13.39 4.82
C CYS A 842 12.99 14.62 4.22
N VAL A 843 14.30 14.75 4.43
CA VAL A 843 15.15 15.77 3.81
C VAL A 843 16.32 15.13 3.07
N GLY A 844 16.91 15.90 2.16
CA GLY A 844 18.09 15.49 1.41
C GLY A 844 18.36 16.44 0.25
N LYS A 845 19.00 15.90 -0.79
CA LYS A 845 19.15 16.59 -2.08
C LYS A 845 17.79 16.81 -2.73
N GLN A 846 17.70 17.85 -3.54
CA GLN A 846 16.47 18.23 -4.21
C GLN A 846 16.00 17.17 -5.23
N THR A 847 16.94 16.50 -5.91
CA THR A 847 16.71 15.34 -6.80
C THR A 847 16.01 14.18 -6.05
N THR A 848 16.47 13.87 -4.86
CA THR A 848 15.89 12.88 -3.94
C THR A 848 14.44 13.25 -3.60
N ILE A 849 14.18 14.49 -3.22
CA ILE A 849 12.83 14.93 -2.86
C ILE A 849 11.89 14.91 -4.07
N ASP A 850 12.32 15.39 -5.23
CA ASP A 850 11.51 15.37 -6.46
C ASP A 850 11.10 13.92 -6.82
N HIS A 851 12.02 12.95 -6.71
CA HIS A 851 11.74 11.52 -6.90
C HIS A 851 10.71 10.97 -5.90
N GLN A 852 10.78 11.36 -4.61
CA GLN A 852 9.79 10.93 -3.61
C GLN A 852 8.38 11.44 -3.90
N THR A 853 8.21 12.62 -4.51
CA THR A 853 6.87 13.13 -4.83
C THR A 853 6.09 12.26 -5.83
N LEU A 854 6.79 11.43 -6.60
CA LEU A 854 6.23 10.51 -7.62
C LEU A 854 6.18 9.05 -7.17
N TYR A 855 7.13 8.61 -6.36
CA TYR A 855 7.33 7.20 -6.03
C TYR A 855 7.18 6.87 -4.53
N GLY A 856 7.06 7.87 -3.66
CA GLY A 856 6.78 7.70 -2.23
C GLY A 856 5.32 7.31 -1.99
N SER A 857 5.06 6.02 -1.76
CA SER A 857 3.68 5.48 -1.68
C SER A 857 2.81 6.16 -0.62
N GLY A 858 3.32 6.39 0.58
CA GLY A 858 2.62 7.12 1.64
C GLY A 858 2.37 8.61 1.34
N TYR A 859 3.11 9.21 0.40
CA TYR A 859 2.92 10.60 -0.03
C TYR A 859 1.87 10.71 -1.15
N CYS A 860 1.99 9.87 -2.19
CA CYS A 860 1.15 9.96 -3.38
C CYS A 860 -0.31 9.52 -3.13
N PHE A 861 -0.52 8.52 -2.26
CA PHE A 861 -1.80 7.81 -2.11
C PHE A 861 -2.49 8.02 -0.75
N SER A 862 -1.97 8.92 0.10
CA SER A 862 -2.60 9.32 1.36
C SER A 862 -3.06 10.76 1.33
N ALA A 863 -4.01 11.10 2.20
CA ALA A 863 -4.35 12.47 2.50
C ALA A 863 -3.18 13.23 3.15
N SER A 864 -3.17 14.56 2.99
CA SER A 864 -2.22 15.46 3.63
C SER A 864 -2.42 15.55 5.15
N SER A 865 -1.43 16.11 5.85
CA SER A 865 -1.57 16.44 7.28
C SER A 865 -2.62 17.55 7.47
N PRO A 866 -3.29 17.61 8.63
CA PRO A 866 -4.05 18.80 9.01
C PRO A 866 -3.16 20.06 8.98
N PRO A 867 -3.56 21.17 8.33
CA PRO A 867 -2.73 22.39 8.24
C PRO A 867 -2.35 22.96 9.62
N ALA A 868 -3.21 22.79 10.63
CA ALA A 868 -2.94 23.18 12.01
C ALA A 868 -1.76 22.42 12.62
N SER A 869 -1.64 21.10 12.38
CA SER A 869 -0.47 20.32 12.79
C SER A 869 0.81 20.83 12.11
N CYS A 870 0.75 21.15 10.82
CA CYS A 870 1.87 21.76 10.12
C CYS A 870 2.29 23.09 10.77
N LYS A 871 1.32 23.89 11.23
CA LYS A 871 1.60 25.16 11.92
C LYS A 871 2.17 24.98 13.33
N VAL A 872 1.69 24.01 14.12
CA VAL A 872 2.28 23.64 15.43
C VAL A 872 3.75 23.25 15.25
N ALA A 873 4.04 22.32 14.33
CA ALA A 873 5.41 21.86 14.07
C ALA A 873 6.32 23.02 13.60
N THR A 874 5.80 23.89 12.72
CA THR A 874 6.51 25.07 12.22
C THR A 874 6.93 26.00 13.36
N GLU A 875 6.00 26.32 14.27
CA GLU A 875 6.29 27.24 15.38
C GLU A 875 7.12 26.56 16.49
N ALA A 876 7.03 25.23 16.65
CA ALA A 876 7.91 24.45 17.52
C ALA A 876 9.36 24.47 17.03
N ILE A 877 9.62 24.08 15.77
CA ILE A 877 10.98 24.01 15.20
C ILE A 877 11.70 25.36 15.29
N LYS A 878 11.02 26.47 14.91
CA LYS A 878 11.55 27.84 15.02
C LYS A 878 12.01 28.24 16.43
N ARG A 879 11.59 27.51 17.47
CA ARG A 879 11.83 27.83 18.89
C ARG A 879 12.68 26.79 19.63
N VAL A 880 13.18 25.73 18.97
CA VAL A 880 14.06 24.74 19.62
C VAL A 880 15.45 25.31 19.88
N GLN A 881 16.05 25.94 18.86
CA GLN A 881 17.43 26.45 18.92
C GLN A 881 17.61 27.47 20.04
N GLY A 882 18.55 27.21 20.95
CA GLY A 882 18.85 28.08 22.09
C GLY A 882 17.79 28.09 23.20
N SER A 883 16.80 27.18 23.17
CA SER A 883 15.75 27.14 24.18
C SER A 883 16.21 26.54 25.52
N GLU A 884 15.64 27.05 26.62
CA GLU A 884 15.80 26.45 27.95
C GLU A 884 15.31 25.00 27.97
N ARG A 885 14.27 24.67 27.19
CA ARG A 885 13.71 23.32 27.08
C ARG A 885 14.72 22.32 26.50
N LEU A 886 15.42 22.70 25.42
CA LEU A 886 16.51 21.90 24.85
C LEU A 886 17.66 21.71 25.86
N ALA A 887 18.14 22.79 26.46
CA ALA A 887 19.23 22.72 27.44
C ALA A 887 18.86 21.85 28.66
N ARG A 888 17.61 21.93 29.11
CA ARG A 888 17.09 21.16 30.26
C ARG A 888 16.93 19.69 29.93
N VAL A 889 16.38 19.31 28.78
CA VAL A 889 16.29 17.89 28.41
C VAL A 889 17.68 17.28 28.27
N GLN A 890 18.63 17.96 27.62
CA GLN A 890 20.01 17.49 27.52
C GLN A 890 20.73 17.38 28.87
N ALA A 891 20.47 18.28 29.82
CA ALA A 891 21.00 18.16 31.18
C ALA A 891 20.40 16.97 31.94
N ASN A 892 19.08 16.79 31.86
CA ASN A 892 18.35 15.69 32.49
C ASN A 892 18.77 14.33 31.92
N THR A 893 18.85 14.21 30.58
CA THR A 893 19.30 12.99 29.89
C THR A 893 20.71 12.59 30.33
N ARG A 894 21.68 13.51 30.29
CA ARG A 894 23.06 13.21 30.71
C ARG A 894 23.16 12.82 32.17
N ARG A 895 22.35 13.42 33.05
CA ARG A 895 22.27 13.03 34.45
C ARG A 895 21.69 11.61 34.60
N LEU A 896 20.52 11.36 34.03
CA LEU A 896 19.86 10.04 34.09
C LEU A 896 20.77 8.95 33.52
N ARG A 897 21.46 9.24 32.41
CA ARG A 897 22.42 8.33 31.78
C ARG A 897 23.53 7.94 32.74
N ARG A 898 24.24 8.92 33.32
CA ARG A 898 25.30 8.66 34.29
C ARG A 898 24.76 7.89 35.50
N ASP A 899 23.63 8.33 36.06
CA ASP A 899 23.04 7.71 37.25
C ASP A 899 22.63 6.23 36.97
N LEU A 900 22.26 5.87 35.73
CA LEU A 900 22.04 4.48 35.29
C LEU A 900 23.35 3.69 35.06
N GLU A 901 24.38 4.30 34.47
CA GLU A 901 25.69 3.67 34.27
C GLU A 901 26.40 3.39 35.61
N ASP A 902 26.29 4.31 36.58
CA ASP A 902 26.79 4.15 37.96
C ASP A 902 26.08 2.98 38.69
N MET A 903 24.85 2.63 38.28
CA MET A 903 24.10 1.46 38.76
C MET A 903 24.48 0.16 38.03
N GLY A 904 25.35 0.21 37.01
CA GLY A 904 25.75 -0.94 36.20
C GLY A 904 24.71 -1.38 35.16
N ALA A 905 23.86 -0.48 34.69
CA ALA A 905 22.87 -0.77 33.65
C ALA A 905 23.55 -1.06 32.28
N ASP A 906 23.13 -2.12 31.59
CA ASP A 906 23.54 -2.38 30.19
C ASP A 906 22.74 -1.48 29.24
N MET A 907 23.40 -0.51 28.61
CA MET A 907 22.77 0.56 27.84
C MET A 907 22.85 0.30 26.33
N ILE A 908 21.72 0.41 25.64
CA ILE A 908 21.62 0.14 24.18
C ILE A 908 21.74 1.41 23.33
N THR A 909 21.24 2.53 23.83
CA THR A 909 21.20 3.82 23.10
C THR A 909 22.43 4.69 23.37
N ASP A 910 22.64 5.66 22.48
CA ASP A 910 23.59 6.75 22.68
C ASP A 910 23.31 7.54 23.98
N ALA A 911 24.37 8.06 24.60
CA ALA A 911 24.31 8.81 25.85
C ALA A 911 23.52 10.14 25.75
N GLN A 912 23.36 10.71 24.55
CA GLN A 912 22.54 11.91 24.30
C GLN A 912 21.07 11.60 24.03
N SER A 913 20.69 10.33 23.76
CA SER A 913 19.30 9.97 23.48
C SER A 913 18.39 10.29 24.66
N PHE A 914 17.32 11.06 24.46
CA PHE A 914 16.33 11.27 25.53
C PHE A 914 15.56 9.98 25.86
N ALA A 915 15.39 9.09 24.87
CA ALA A 915 14.90 7.73 25.05
C ALA A 915 16.08 6.82 25.44
N GLN A 916 16.28 6.63 26.76
CA GLN A 916 17.34 5.77 27.29
C GLN A 916 16.88 4.30 27.36
N LEU A 917 17.45 3.44 26.52
CA LEU A 917 17.10 2.02 26.48
C LEU A 917 18.09 1.18 27.29
N VAL A 918 17.56 0.49 28.31
CA VAL A 918 18.30 -0.42 29.19
C VAL A 918 17.98 -1.86 28.82
N ARG A 919 19.00 -2.72 28.62
CA ARG A 919 18.80 -4.15 28.48
C ARG A 919 18.53 -4.77 29.84
N VAL A 920 17.45 -5.55 29.92
CA VAL A 920 17.06 -6.29 31.12
C VAL A 920 16.63 -7.71 30.74
N ASN A 921 16.83 -8.67 31.64
CA ASN A 921 16.50 -10.08 31.38
C ASN A 921 14.98 -10.33 31.34
N ASP A 922 14.18 -9.48 31.99
CA ASP A 922 12.72 -9.57 32.05
C ASP A 922 12.14 -8.14 32.12
N ALA A 923 11.82 -7.58 30.95
CA ALA A 923 11.31 -6.22 30.83
C ALA A 923 9.94 -6.05 31.50
N GLN A 924 9.08 -7.08 31.45
CA GLN A 924 7.74 -7.02 32.02
C GLN A 924 7.80 -6.93 33.54
N LYS A 925 8.64 -7.76 34.19
CA LYS A 925 8.84 -7.72 35.63
C LYS A 925 9.44 -6.39 36.10
N VAL A 926 10.36 -5.81 35.35
CA VAL A 926 10.91 -4.48 35.65
C VAL A 926 9.83 -3.40 35.54
N ALA A 927 9.02 -3.41 34.48
CA ALA A 927 7.92 -2.46 34.31
C ALA A 927 6.86 -2.58 35.42
N SER A 928 6.43 -3.79 35.79
CA SER A 928 5.51 -3.98 36.92
C SER A 928 6.11 -3.51 38.24
N ALA A 929 7.39 -3.79 38.50
CA ALA A 929 8.07 -3.33 39.72
C ALA A 929 8.25 -1.79 39.76
N MET A 930 8.41 -1.13 38.62
CA MET A 930 8.39 0.33 38.50
C MET A 930 6.98 0.89 38.75
N GLN A 931 5.94 0.25 38.18
CA GLN A 931 4.54 0.66 38.34
C GLN A 931 4.05 0.54 39.80
N GLU A 932 4.45 -0.53 40.51
CA GLU A 932 4.25 -0.68 41.97
C GLU A 932 4.88 0.46 42.80
N ARG A 933 5.92 1.11 42.26
CA ARG A 933 6.63 2.24 42.89
C ARG A 933 6.15 3.61 42.37
N GLY A 934 5.09 3.64 41.57
CA GLY A 934 4.50 4.86 41.03
C GLY A 934 5.12 5.36 39.71
N PHE A 935 5.95 4.56 39.03
CA PHE A 935 6.59 4.93 37.76
C PHE A 935 6.00 4.16 36.58
N VAL A 936 5.60 4.86 35.52
CA VAL A 936 5.20 4.22 34.26
C VAL A 936 6.40 4.20 33.32
N VAL A 937 6.90 3.00 33.01
CA VAL A 937 8.00 2.78 32.06
C VAL A 937 7.56 1.78 31.00
N GLN A 938 8.05 1.96 29.77
CA GLN A 938 7.75 1.10 28.62
C GLN A 938 8.56 -0.21 28.68
N PRO A 939 7.94 -1.39 28.86
CA PRO A 939 8.62 -2.66 28.65
C PRO A 939 8.81 -2.88 27.15
N LEU A 940 10.03 -2.69 26.65
CA LEU A 940 10.41 -3.23 25.34
C LEU A 940 10.56 -4.74 25.46
N LEU A 941 9.44 -5.45 25.29
CA LEU A 941 9.48 -6.89 25.07
C LEU A 941 10.33 -7.14 23.83
N SER A 942 11.34 -8.02 23.95
CA SER A 942 12.14 -8.44 22.80
C SER A 942 11.19 -8.95 21.74
N SER A 943 11.13 -8.24 20.60
CA SER A 943 10.39 -8.72 19.45
C SER A 943 10.87 -10.15 19.16
N PRO A 944 10.02 -11.11 18.76
CA PRO A 944 10.46 -12.45 18.38
C PRO A 944 11.57 -12.43 17.29
N LEU A 945 11.74 -11.29 16.61
CA LEU A 945 12.83 -10.93 15.72
C LEU A 945 14.25 -10.89 16.34
N GLU A 946 14.45 -10.79 17.66
CA GLU A 946 15.82 -10.84 18.24
C GLU A 946 16.46 -12.23 18.05
N SER A 947 15.65 -13.29 17.87
CA SER A 947 16.12 -14.64 17.57
C SER A 947 16.74 -14.81 16.16
N VAL A 948 16.56 -13.83 15.27
CA VAL A 948 16.97 -13.87 13.85
C VAL A 948 18.50 -13.74 13.67
N TYR A 949 19.24 -13.35 14.72
CA TYR A 949 20.70 -13.17 14.67
C TYR A 949 21.51 -14.44 14.33
N LYS A 950 20.87 -15.62 14.27
CA LYS A 950 21.48 -16.89 13.85
C LYS A 950 21.38 -17.13 12.32
N GLY A 951 21.83 -16.15 11.55
CA GLY A 951 22.33 -16.36 10.17
C GLY A 951 21.33 -16.80 9.09
N ARG A 952 20.05 -16.37 9.17
CA ARG A 952 19.05 -16.66 8.12
C ARG A 952 18.82 -15.50 7.16
N ARG A 953 18.35 -15.82 5.95
CA ARG A 953 17.94 -14.84 4.94
C ARG A 953 16.53 -14.34 5.26
N LEU A 954 16.32 -13.03 5.14
CA LEU A 954 15.08 -12.30 5.39
C LEU A 954 13.82 -12.83 4.65
N ASN A 955 13.97 -13.70 3.65
CA ASN A 955 12.87 -14.33 2.90
C ASN A 955 12.45 -15.71 3.44
N ASP A 956 13.24 -16.33 4.31
CA ASP A 956 13.01 -17.70 4.80
C ASP A 956 12.37 -17.74 6.20
N ASP A 957 12.20 -16.59 6.87
CA ASP A 957 11.73 -16.50 8.26
C ASP A 957 10.19 -16.56 8.40
N PRO A 958 9.62 -17.62 9.01
CA PRO A 958 8.37 -17.49 9.74
C PRO A 958 8.66 -16.79 11.08
N ILE A 959 8.19 -15.55 11.24
CA ILE A 959 8.48 -14.65 12.37
C ILE A 959 8.14 -15.26 13.76
N PHE A 960 7.39 -16.37 13.82
CA PHE A 960 6.74 -16.86 15.04
C PHE A 960 7.05 -18.30 15.47
N SER A 961 8.03 -19.00 14.87
CA SER A 961 8.39 -20.38 15.31
C SER A 961 8.97 -20.49 16.74
N HIS A 962 9.09 -19.37 17.46
CA HIS A 962 9.54 -19.30 18.85
C HIS A 962 8.50 -18.72 19.83
N LEU A 963 7.30 -18.33 19.36
CA LEU A 963 6.25 -17.80 20.25
C LEU A 963 5.43 -18.89 20.97
N GLU A 964 5.50 -20.14 20.50
CA GLU A 964 4.82 -21.29 21.12
C GLU A 964 5.20 -21.49 22.59
N ILE A 965 6.43 -21.13 22.97
CA ILE A 965 6.98 -21.32 24.32
C ILE A 965 6.33 -20.36 25.33
N GLY A 966 6.06 -19.11 24.93
CA GLY A 966 5.39 -18.12 25.79
C GLY A 966 3.89 -18.38 25.94
N PHE A 967 3.23 -18.80 24.85
CA PHE A 967 1.80 -19.09 24.87
C PHE A 967 1.45 -20.26 25.79
N GLY A 968 2.31 -21.28 25.89
CA GLY A 968 2.11 -22.41 26.80
C GLY A 968 2.08 -22.02 28.29
N GLN A 969 2.82 -20.97 28.69
CA GLN A 969 2.80 -20.49 30.08
C GLN A 969 1.59 -19.61 30.40
N ALA A 970 1.15 -18.78 29.44
CA ALA A 970 -0.06 -17.96 29.61
C ALA A 970 -1.35 -18.82 29.63
N LEU A 971 -1.44 -19.84 28.78
CA LEU A 971 -2.62 -20.73 28.75
C LEU A 971 -2.74 -21.56 30.04
N ALA A 972 -1.62 -21.97 30.63
CA ALA A 972 -1.60 -22.69 31.91
C ALA A 972 -2.17 -21.85 33.08
N ALA A 973 -2.03 -20.52 33.02
CA ALA A 973 -2.62 -19.62 34.01
C ALA A 973 -4.13 -19.36 33.80
N ALA A 974 -4.61 -19.45 32.55
CA ALA A 974 -6.00 -19.13 32.21
C ALA A 974 -6.98 -20.32 32.29
N VAL A 975 -6.49 -21.57 32.22
CA VAL A 975 -7.35 -22.77 32.04
C VAL A 975 -7.71 -23.51 33.34
N CYS A 976 -7.32 -23.01 34.53
CA CYS A 976 -7.64 -23.70 35.80
C CYS A 976 -8.36 -22.85 36.88
N PRO A 977 -9.56 -22.29 36.62
CA PRO A 977 -10.38 -21.66 37.64
C PRO A 977 -11.22 -22.68 38.43
N ARG A 978 -10.57 -23.61 39.16
CA ARG A 978 -11.07 -24.41 40.31
C ARG A 978 -10.17 -25.62 40.60
N ALA A 979 -9.13 -25.43 41.41
CA ALA A 979 -8.53 -26.51 42.19
C ALA A 979 -8.11 -25.95 43.56
N SER A 980 -8.52 -26.62 44.64
CA SER A 980 -8.20 -26.24 46.02
C SER A 980 -6.70 -26.33 46.27
N TRP A 981 -6.12 -25.31 46.92
CA TRP A 981 -4.71 -25.32 47.33
C TRP A 981 -4.43 -26.45 48.33
N GLY A 982 -3.59 -27.41 47.92
CA GLY A 982 -3.20 -28.57 48.73
C GLY A 982 -1.83 -29.11 48.31
N SER A 983 -0.78 -28.61 48.94
CA SER A 983 0.56 -29.21 49.06
C SER A 983 1.12 -30.07 47.90
N CYS A 984 1.84 -29.43 46.97
CA CYS A 984 2.89 -30.10 46.19
C CYS A 984 4.11 -29.17 46.04
N ARG A 985 5.22 -29.49 46.73
CA ARG A 985 6.52 -28.84 46.51
C ARG A 985 7.21 -29.53 45.33
N LEU A 986 7.49 -28.81 44.26
CA LEU A 986 8.39 -29.28 43.20
C LEU A 986 9.84 -28.97 43.57
N THR A 987 10.65 -30.01 43.73
CA THR A 987 12.10 -29.92 43.93
C THR A 987 12.83 -29.75 42.59
N PRO A 988 13.86 -28.89 42.48
CA PRO A 988 14.57 -28.68 41.24
C PRO A 988 15.59 -29.81 40.98
N GLY A 989 15.42 -30.55 39.88
CA GLY A 989 16.38 -31.56 39.45
C GLY A 989 15.77 -32.66 38.59
N ASN A 990 15.61 -32.40 37.29
CA ASN A 990 15.63 -33.38 36.20
C ASN A 990 15.50 -32.65 34.85
N ALA A 991 16.63 -32.22 34.29
CA ALA A 991 16.68 -31.69 32.93
C ALA A 991 16.83 -32.85 31.93
N VAL A 992 15.85 -33.00 31.03
CA VAL A 992 15.95 -33.96 29.92
C VAL A 992 16.90 -33.40 28.85
N SER A 993 18.06 -34.03 28.70
CA SER A 993 19.12 -33.57 27.79
C SER A 993 18.87 -34.03 26.36
N PHE A 994 18.60 -33.08 25.45
CA PHE A 994 18.66 -33.33 24.00
C PHE A 994 20.12 -33.25 23.52
N VAL A 995 20.72 -34.39 23.19
CA VAL A 995 22.07 -34.46 22.60
C VAL A 995 22.00 -34.17 21.10
N TRP A 996 22.55 -33.03 20.68
CA TRP A 996 22.73 -32.68 19.26
C TRP A 996 24.09 -33.19 18.75
N VAL A 997 24.09 -34.12 17.81
CA VAL A 997 25.31 -34.56 17.11
C VAL A 997 25.45 -33.76 15.80
N ARG A 998 26.49 -32.93 15.70
CA ARG A 998 26.88 -32.24 14.46
C ARG A 998 27.87 -33.11 13.66
N PRO A 999 27.71 -33.26 12.33
CA PRO A 999 28.80 -33.69 11.45
C PRO A 999 29.78 -32.53 11.17
N PRO A 1000 31.06 -32.80 10.82
CA PRO A 1000 32.04 -31.75 10.52
C PRO A 1000 31.80 -31.07 9.16
N ILE A 1001 32.37 -29.87 9.02
CA ILE A 1001 32.26 -29.02 7.83
C ILE A 1001 33.21 -29.55 6.73
N GLY A 1002 32.70 -29.82 5.51
CA GLY A 1002 33.63 -30.23 4.44
C GLY A 1002 33.17 -30.74 3.07
N SER A 1003 31.93 -30.55 2.59
CA SER A 1003 31.64 -30.66 1.13
C SER A 1003 30.22 -30.19 0.76
N VAL A 1004 30.11 -29.40 -0.32
CA VAL A 1004 28.82 -28.99 -0.91
C VAL A 1004 28.27 -30.11 -1.79
N LEU A 1005 26.92 -30.24 -1.86
CA LEU A 1005 26.12 -31.31 -2.53
C LEU A 1005 25.88 -32.60 -1.71
N GLY A 1006 24.88 -32.57 -0.81
CA GLY A 1006 24.40 -33.78 -0.11
C GLY A 1006 22.91 -33.81 0.30
N GLY A 1007 22.17 -32.70 0.17
CA GLY A 1007 20.80 -32.58 0.71
C GLY A 1007 19.66 -33.20 -0.11
N SER A 1008 19.88 -33.50 -1.39
CA SER A 1008 18.78 -33.79 -2.33
C SER A 1008 18.58 -35.28 -2.69
N LEU A 1009 19.44 -36.18 -2.20
CA LEU A 1009 19.41 -37.61 -2.56
C LEU A 1009 18.72 -38.50 -1.52
N LEU A 1010 18.73 -38.15 -0.24
CA LEU A 1010 18.19 -39.01 0.84
C LEU A 1010 16.66 -39.20 0.75
N VAL A 1011 15.92 -38.14 0.40
CA VAL A 1011 14.45 -38.19 0.25
C VAL A 1011 14.06 -39.05 -0.96
N VAL A 1012 14.87 -39.06 -2.02
CA VAL A 1012 14.62 -39.89 -3.22
C VAL A 1012 14.92 -41.36 -2.94
N ALA A 1013 15.98 -41.66 -2.18
CA ALA A 1013 16.32 -43.03 -1.79
C ALA A 1013 15.22 -43.68 -0.93
N TYR A 1014 14.63 -42.94 0.02
CA TYR A 1014 13.56 -43.47 0.88
C TYR A 1014 12.29 -43.81 0.08
N VAL A 1015 11.92 -42.99 -0.90
CA VAL A 1015 10.77 -43.24 -1.78
C VAL A 1015 11.04 -44.40 -2.75
N LEU A 1016 12.25 -44.54 -3.29
CA LEU A 1016 12.59 -45.61 -4.23
C LEU A 1016 12.74 -46.99 -3.55
N ALA A 1017 13.08 -47.04 -2.25
CA ALA A 1017 13.11 -48.29 -1.48
C ALA A 1017 11.72 -48.91 -1.24
N SER A 1018 10.62 -48.15 -1.47
CA SER A 1018 9.25 -48.60 -1.25
C SER A 1018 8.54 -49.17 -2.49
N ILE A 1019 9.22 -49.26 -3.64
CA ILE A 1019 8.58 -49.58 -4.93
C ILE A 1019 8.80 -51.05 -5.32
N SER A 1020 7.72 -51.75 -5.70
CA SER A 1020 7.80 -53.14 -6.16
C SER A 1020 8.58 -53.26 -7.47
N ARG A 1021 9.27 -54.39 -7.67
CA ARG A 1021 10.12 -54.63 -8.85
C ARG A 1021 9.35 -54.54 -10.19
N SER A 1022 8.03 -54.76 -10.17
CA SER A 1022 7.13 -54.61 -11.32
C SER A 1022 6.82 -53.15 -11.68
N ASP A 1023 6.76 -52.25 -10.72
CA ASP A 1023 6.36 -50.86 -10.94
C ASP A 1023 7.52 -49.99 -11.46
N ALA A 1024 8.76 -50.31 -11.07
CA ALA A 1024 9.96 -49.71 -11.66
C ALA A 1024 10.05 -49.93 -13.18
N VAL A 1025 9.67 -51.12 -13.67
CA VAL A 1025 9.65 -51.45 -15.11
C VAL A 1025 8.55 -50.67 -15.85
N ARG A 1026 7.37 -50.47 -15.22
CA ARG A 1026 6.32 -49.59 -15.76
C ARG A 1026 6.78 -48.14 -15.84
N PHE A 1027 7.46 -47.62 -14.81
CA PHE A 1027 7.95 -46.25 -14.79
C PHE A 1027 8.98 -45.99 -15.92
N ALA A 1028 9.93 -46.91 -16.11
CA ALA A 1028 10.89 -46.85 -17.22
C ALA A 1028 10.20 -46.87 -18.60
N THR A 1029 9.13 -47.65 -18.76
CA THR A 1029 8.36 -47.73 -20.01
C THR A 1029 7.58 -46.43 -20.32
N VAL A 1030 7.08 -45.74 -19.29
CA VAL A 1030 6.38 -44.45 -19.43
C VAL A 1030 7.36 -43.33 -19.80
N CYS A 1031 8.56 -43.29 -19.21
CA CYS A 1031 9.61 -42.35 -19.60
C CYS A 1031 10.10 -42.57 -21.05
N GLY A 1032 9.97 -43.78 -21.60
CA GLY A 1032 10.31 -44.09 -22.99
C GLY A 1032 9.42 -43.45 -24.07
N ARG A 1033 8.25 -42.89 -23.72
CA ARG A 1033 7.27 -42.32 -24.68
C ARG A 1033 7.29 -40.79 -24.80
N ARG A 1034 8.26 -40.09 -24.22
CA ARG A 1034 8.53 -38.66 -24.50
C ARG A 1034 9.98 -38.46 -24.93
N ARG A 1035 10.23 -38.52 -26.25
CA ARG A 1035 11.49 -38.09 -26.87
C ARG A 1035 11.22 -37.26 -28.13
N GLU A 1036 11.24 -35.95 -27.95
CA GLU A 1036 11.71 -34.99 -28.96
C GLU A 1036 12.54 -33.92 -28.25
N THR A 1037 13.84 -34.22 -28.06
CA THR A 1037 15.00 -33.32 -27.89
C THR A 1037 16.18 -34.18 -27.42
N GLY A 1038 17.36 -34.01 -28.01
CA GLY A 1038 18.42 -35.01 -27.97
C GLY A 1038 19.42 -34.88 -26.83
N ALA A 1039 19.72 -36.01 -26.18
CA ALA A 1039 21.02 -36.31 -25.57
C ALA A 1039 21.17 -37.84 -25.41
N LEU A 1040 22.31 -38.39 -25.80
CA LEU A 1040 22.69 -39.79 -25.55
C LEU A 1040 23.25 -39.94 -24.13
N TYR A 1041 22.80 -40.96 -23.40
CA TYR A 1041 23.44 -41.44 -22.17
C TYR A 1041 23.61 -42.96 -22.26
N GLY A 1042 24.83 -43.43 -22.00
CA GLY A 1042 25.27 -44.82 -22.21
C GLY A 1042 24.91 -45.78 -21.07
N SER A 1043 24.94 -47.08 -21.39
CA SER A 1043 24.48 -48.19 -20.54
C SER A 1043 25.36 -48.50 -19.31
N GLU A 1044 26.62 -48.09 -19.28
CA GLU A 1044 27.56 -48.41 -18.19
C GLU A 1044 27.13 -47.80 -16.84
N ARG A 1045 26.55 -46.60 -16.87
CA ARG A 1045 26.16 -45.86 -15.65
C ARG A 1045 25.01 -46.52 -14.88
N MET A 1046 24.24 -47.40 -15.54
CA MET A 1046 23.13 -48.12 -14.92
C MET A 1046 23.59 -49.37 -14.17
N ILE A 1047 24.72 -49.98 -14.59
CA ILE A 1047 25.36 -51.09 -13.87
C ILE A 1047 26.04 -50.55 -12.60
N GLN A 1048 26.67 -49.38 -12.69
CA GLN A 1048 27.30 -48.70 -11.54
C GLN A 1048 26.29 -48.38 -10.42
N LEU A 1049 25.12 -47.85 -10.77
CA LEU A 1049 24.02 -47.58 -9.83
C LEU A 1049 23.48 -48.83 -9.11
N MET A 1050 23.48 -49.99 -9.77
CA MET A 1050 23.05 -51.25 -9.16
C MET A 1050 24.06 -51.77 -8.12
N SER A 1051 25.36 -51.61 -8.40
CA SER A 1051 26.46 -51.95 -7.47
C SER A 1051 26.46 -51.05 -6.22
N GLU A 1052 26.20 -49.75 -6.40
CA GLU A 1052 26.07 -48.79 -5.30
C GLU A 1052 24.86 -49.09 -4.40
N TYR A 1053 23.74 -49.55 -4.98
CA TYR A 1053 22.55 -49.97 -4.24
C TYR A 1053 22.80 -51.19 -3.33
N GLU A 1054 23.51 -52.22 -3.81
CA GLU A 1054 23.84 -53.40 -3.01
C GLU A 1054 24.80 -53.04 -1.85
N SER A 1055 25.77 -52.16 -2.09
CA SER A 1055 26.67 -51.65 -1.05
C SER A 1055 25.93 -50.84 0.03
N MET A 1056 24.99 -49.98 -0.36
CA MET A 1056 24.16 -49.21 0.59
C MET A 1056 23.26 -50.11 1.44
N ARG A 1057 22.69 -51.16 0.85
CA ARG A 1057 21.84 -52.12 1.59
C ARG A 1057 22.66 -52.87 2.64
N GLN A 1058 23.85 -53.33 2.28
CA GLN A 1058 24.74 -54.05 3.20
C GLN A 1058 25.24 -53.16 4.36
N ALA A 1059 25.43 -51.87 4.12
CA ALA A 1059 25.72 -50.89 5.18
C ALA A 1059 24.52 -50.67 6.12
N LEU A 1060 23.29 -50.68 5.60
CA LEU A 1060 22.07 -50.52 6.40
C LEU A 1060 21.81 -51.75 7.29
N ASP A 1061 21.95 -52.95 6.73
CA ASP A 1061 21.79 -54.21 7.48
C ASP A 1061 22.82 -54.32 8.62
N ASN A 1062 24.08 -53.92 8.37
CA ASN A 1062 25.12 -53.82 9.40
C ASN A 1062 24.83 -52.74 10.47
N CYS A 1063 24.14 -51.65 10.12
CA CYS A 1063 23.76 -50.62 11.08
C CYS A 1063 22.64 -51.11 12.02
N ILE A 1064 21.66 -51.84 11.47
CA ILE A 1064 20.56 -52.46 12.22
C ILE A 1064 21.09 -53.55 13.18
N ALA A 1065 22.06 -54.36 12.73
CA ALA A 1065 22.70 -55.38 13.56
C ALA A 1065 23.55 -54.79 14.71
N ASN A 1066 24.12 -53.59 14.54
CA ASN A 1066 24.98 -52.95 15.55
C ASN A 1066 24.22 -52.09 16.59
N HIS A 1067 22.92 -51.86 16.41
CA HIS A 1067 22.11 -51.03 17.33
C HIS A 1067 21.05 -51.80 18.13
N THR A 1068 21.04 -53.14 18.05
CA THR A 1068 20.12 -54.00 18.81
C THR A 1068 20.62 -54.45 20.19
N ASN A 1069 21.84 -54.06 20.61
CA ASN A 1069 22.46 -54.49 21.88
C ASN A 1069 22.57 -53.40 22.97
N ALA A 1070 21.91 -52.24 22.83
CA ALA A 1070 22.11 -51.09 23.72
C ALA A 1070 20.95 -50.74 24.68
N PHE A 1071 19.83 -51.49 24.64
CA PHE A 1071 18.72 -51.32 25.60
C PHE A 1071 18.24 -52.68 26.11
N GLY A 1072 18.45 -52.93 27.41
CA GLY A 1072 17.93 -54.11 28.10
C GLY A 1072 16.50 -53.91 28.58
N GLU A 1073 15.66 -54.91 28.29
CA GLU A 1073 14.43 -55.31 29.00
C GLU A 1073 13.49 -54.21 29.57
N ALA A 1074 12.65 -53.65 28.70
CA ALA A 1074 11.28 -53.25 29.05
C ALA A 1074 10.36 -53.34 27.81
N PRO A 1075 9.14 -53.92 27.90
CA PRO A 1075 8.32 -54.21 26.72
C PRO A 1075 7.54 -52.98 26.23
N VAL A 1076 7.89 -52.48 25.04
CA VAL A 1076 7.06 -51.48 24.33
C VAL A 1076 5.97 -52.21 23.54
N HIS A 1077 4.77 -52.29 24.11
CA HIS A 1077 3.59 -52.74 23.38
C HIS A 1077 3.18 -51.70 22.32
N LEU A 1078 3.16 -52.13 21.05
CA LEU A 1078 2.41 -51.45 19.99
C LEU A 1078 0.90 -51.60 20.28
N LEU A 1079 0.28 -50.54 20.79
CA LEU A 1079 -1.18 -50.46 20.88
C LEU A 1079 -1.78 -49.97 19.56
N SER A 1080 -2.25 -50.92 18.76
CA SER A 1080 -3.19 -50.66 17.68
C SER A 1080 -4.54 -50.21 18.23
N LEU A 1081 -5.12 -49.16 17.64
CA LEU A 1081 -6.54 -48.87 17.76
C LEU A 1081 -7.33 -49.95 16.99
N ASP A 1082 -7.96 -50.89 17.71
CA ASP A 1082 -9.39 -51.24 17.59
C ASP A 1082 -9.77 -52.56 18.28
N SER A 1083 -10.76 -52.48 19.21
CA SER A 1083 -11.65 -53.51 19.84
C SER A 1083 -11.79 -53.27 21.36
N CYS A 1084 -12.83 -52.55 21.85
CA CYS A 1084 -14.21 -53.00 22.22
C CYS A 1084 -14.32 -53.78 23.56
N PRO A 1085 -15.48 -53.81 24.30
CA PRO A 1085 -16.88 -53.53 23.88
C PRO A 1085 -17.83 -52.78 24.87
N GLY A 1086 -19.08 -52.47 24.44
CA GLY A 1086 -20.28 -52.26 25.31
C GLY A 1086 -20.98 -50.89 25.19
N ALA A 1087 -21.79 -50.62 24.14
CA ALA A 1087 -23.27 -50.79 24.08
C ALA A 1087 -24.04 -49.83 25.03
N VAL A 1088 -25.05 -49.03 24.63
CA VAL A 1088 -26.21 -49.16 23.69
C VAL A 1088 -26.55 -47.71 23.20
N ASP A 1089 -27.14 -47.37 22.03
CA ASP A 1089 -28.01 -48.05 21.05
C ASP A 1089 -27.77 -47.61 19.55
N ASN A 1090 -28.73 -47.93 18.69
CA ASN A 1090 -28.91 -47.76 17.23
C ASN A 1090 -29.41 -46.35 16.77
N GLN A 1091 -29.36 -45.93 15.48
CA GLN A 1091 -29.38 -46.65 14.18
C GLN A 1091 -28.39 -46.10 13.13
N LEU A 1092 -28.00 -46.96 12.18
CA LEU A 1092 -27.09 -46.72 11.04
C LEU A 1092 -27.80 -46.91 9.67
N ILE A 1093 -27.02 -46.67 8.59
CA ILE A 1093 -26.97 -47.35 7.26
C ILE A 1093 -27.20 -46.39 6.05
N PRO A 1094 -26.36 -46.33 4.99
CA PRO A 1094 -24.89 -46.40 4.91
C PRO A 1094 -24.29 -45.34 3.93
N TRP A 1095 -22.97 -45.35 3.70
CA TRP A 1095 -22.36 -44.84 2.45
C TRP A 1095 -21.48 -45.94 1.86
N GLU A 1096 -21.71 -46.32 0.60
CA GLU A 1096 -20.85 -47.27 -0.13
C GLU A 1096 -19.66 -46.55 -0.75
N VAL A 1097 -18.49 -47.20 -0.71
CA VAL A 1097 -17.27 -46.77 -1.41
C VAL A 1097 -16.97 -47.79 -2.50
N HIS A 1098 -16.95 -47.37 -3.77
CA HIS A 1098 -16.34 -48.18 -4.84
C HIS A 1098 -15.64 -47.35 -5.92
N ARG A 1099 -14.30 -47.51 -5.93
CA ARG A 1099 -13.29 -47.16 -6.96
C ARG A 1099 -12.97 -45.69 -7.20
#